data_AF-A0A6N2L6Z3-F1
#
_entry.id   AF-A0A6N2L6Z3-F1
#
_cell.length_a   1.000
_cell.length_b   1.000
_cell.length_c   1.000
_cell.angle_alpha   90.00
_cell.angle_beta   90.00
_cell.angle_gamma   90.00
#
_symmetry.space_group_name_H-M   'P 1'
#
loop_
_entity.id
_entity.type
_entity.pdbx_description
1 polymer ?
#
loop_
_entity_poly.entity_id
_entity_poly.type
_entity_poly.pdbx_seq_one_letter_code
_entity_poly.pdbx_strand_id
1 'polypeptide(L)'
;MHEHWFSKMDAQFPSNSPGGGDTMKINTKESIIVRPSQEDIPQQRLWLSNMDLLHPRYYLPTVYLYKPNGSSDFFEAEVLKEALRKVLVPFYPVAGRLARDENGRIEINCNGEGVLLVVADTDSTTEELGEFMPSMKLRQLIPTVDTNLEDISRNPLLLLQVTSFKCGGVCLGVGWHHTLADGTGALHFINSWATLARGLSITIPPLLDRTILRGRVAPKPIFHHVEFDPPPTMNTDHLTKNTKPQSLANLKITLEQINSLKAKVSNVGSETMYTTYEILTAHIWRSVSKARNFHNNDQKTKLQIAVDGRSRLNPPLQSIYFGNVIFIASPVALSGDLLSESLRCTVERIHREIKKMDDEYLRSALDYLEEVGDVNSIPRGSITCACPNLNIVNFCLIFLLARLHLRAFNHKKTLNIAFAGGGDTMKINTKESIIVRPSQEDIPQQRLWLSNMDLMYPRYYCTSTSRMAPPIFEKLEALRKVLVPFYPVAGRLARDENGRIEINCNGEGVLFVVADTESTTEELGEFMPSMKFRQLIPTVDTNLEDISRNPLLLLQVTSFKCGGVCLGVGWHHTLADGTGALHFINSWATLARGLPITITPPFLDRTILRGRVAPKSIFHHSNDQKTKLRLPVDGRSRLNPPLQSTYFGNVIFEASVVALSCDLLSESFSIPRGSIICACPNLSVNSWMRLPFFKADFGWGAPLLIRPATMKTYLETHFFFFRCTVERIHREIKKMDAEYLRSALDYLEEVGDVNNIPRGSITCACPNLNIVSWMRLPIYKADFGWGAPLLMRPATMFEGKGYIHPDPANDGSFSLAICLEADHMESFRKLFYDF
;
A
#
# COMPACT_ATOMS: atom_id res chain seq x y z
N MET A 1 -5.32 -21.27 33.37
CA MET A 1 -4.24 -20.26 33.28
C MET A 1 -4.28 -19.61 31.91
N HIS A 2 -5.43 -18.99 31.63
CA HIS A 2 -5.72 -18.16 30.47
C HIS A 2 -5.56 -16.72 30.97
N GLU A 3 -4.68 -15.94 30.34
CA GLU A 3 -4.57 -14.47 30.34
C GLU A 3 -3.10 -14.11 30.07
N HIS A 4 -2.74 -13.73 28.84
CA HIS A 4 -1.59 -12.85 28.49
C HIS A 4 -1.31 -12.82 26.96
N TRP A 5 -2.33 -12.63 26.11
CA TRP A 5 -2.17 -12.62 24.64
C TRP A 5 -2.86 -11.45 23.91
N PHE A 6 -2.96 -10.27 24.54
CA PHE A 6 -3.66 -9.10 23.96
C PHE A 6 -2.78 -7.92 23.48
N SER A 7 -1.44 -8.03 23.37
CA SER A 7 -0.58 -6.81 23.30
C SER A 7 0.25 -6.54 22.02
N LYS A 8 0.02 -7.14 20.85
CA LYS A 8 0.81 -6.76 19.64
C LYS A 8 0.00 -6.63 18.35
N MET A 9 -0.99 -5.73 18.36
CA MET A 9 -1.82 -5.37 17.20
C MET A 9 -1.75 -3.86 16.83
N ASP A 10 -0.79 -3.10 17.38
CA ASP A 10 -0.76 -1.62 17.27
C ASP A 10 0.19 -1.03 16.21
N ALA A 11 0.92 -1.82 15.43
CA ALA A 11 2.02 -1.30 14.60
C ALA A 11 1.64 -0.78 13.19
N GLN A 12 0.40 -0.30 12.97
CA GLN A 12 0.02 0.41 11.73
C GLN A 12 -0.53 1.83 11.94
N PHE A 13 -0.55 2.35 13.17
CA PHE A 13 -0.99 3.73 13.45
C PHE A 13 -0.12 4.35 14.55
N PRO A 14 0.22 5.66 14.49
CA PRO A 14 0.91 6.31 15.60
C PRO A 14 0.02 6.28 16.83
N SER A 15 0.53 5.70 17.92
CA SER A 15 -0.13 5.47 19.21
C SER A 15 -0.34 6.75 20.05
N ASN A 16 -0.63 7.90 19.43
CA ASN A 16 -0.65 9.19 20.11
C ASN A 16 -2.01 9.89 20.00
N SER A 17 -3.03 9.32 20.63
CA SER A 17 -4.18 10.08 21.14
C SER A 17 -3.94 10.40 22.62
N PRO A 18 -4.11 11.65 23.09
CA PRO A 18 -4.01 11.98 24.50
C PRO A 18 -5.28 11.47 25.22
N GLY A 19 -5.22 10.23 25.69
CA GLY A 19 -6.25 9.56 26.46
C GLY A 19 -5.88 8.10 26.63
N GLY A 20 -5.54 7.71 27.86
CA GLY A 20 -5.20 6.33 28.21
C GLY A 20 -6.28 5.33 27.78
N GLY A 21 -5.83 4.10 27.49
CA GLY A 21 -6.63 3.03 26.90
C GLY A 21 -7.94 2.76 27.64
N ASP A 22 -9.03 3.00 26.94
CA ASP A 22 -10.36 2.73 27.44
C ASP A 22 -11.10 1.94 26.34
N THR A 23 -10.88 0.62 26.34
CA THR A 23 -11.53 -0.33 25.43
C THR A 23 -12.86 -0.76 26.02
N MET A 24 -13.91 -0.87 25.20
CA MET A 24 -15.18 -1.44 25.63
C MET A 24 -15.16 -2.97 25.52
N LYS A 25 -15.84 -3.64 26.44
CA LYS A 25 -16.08 -5.08 26.36
C LYS A 25 -17.27 -5.35 25.44
N ILE A 26 -17.03 -5.97 24.30
CA ILE A 26 -18.08 -6.34 23.33
C ILE A 26 -18.25 -7.85 23.37
N ASN A 27 -19.46 -8.31 23.69
CA ASN A 27 -19.83 -9.71 23.69
C ASN A 27 -20.49 -10.04 22.34
N THR A 28 -19.82 -10.82 21.51
CA THR A 28 -20.41 -11.27 20.24
C THR A 28 -21.42 -12.39 20.49
N LYS A 29 -22.68 -12.18 20.09
CA LYS A 29 -23.75 -13.18 20.17
C LYS A 29 -23.80 -14.06 18.94
N GLU A 30 -23.60 -13.46 17.77
CA GLU A 30 -23.73 -14.13 16.49
C GLU A 30 -22.76 -13.53 15.46
N SER A 31 -22.20 -14.38 14.60
CA SER A 31 -21.40 -13.97 13.45
C SER A 31 -21.82 -14.83 12.26
N ILE A 32 -22.39 -14.21 11.23
CA ILE A 32 -23.03 -14.91 10.12
C ILE A 32 -22.72 -14.24 8.79
N ILE A 33 -22.59 -15.07 7.74
CA ILE A 33 -22.54 -14.60 6.35
C ILE A 33 -23.97 -14.56 5.80
N VAL A 34 -24.46 -13.36 5.52
CA VAL A 34 -25.80 -13.13 4.95
C VAL A 34 -25.71 -13.12 3.44
N ARG A 35 -26.35 -14.09 2.80
CA ARG A 35 -26.43 -14.23 1.34
C ARG A 35 -27.69 -13.58 0.78
N PRO A 36 -27.74 -13.25 -0.52
CA PRO A 36 -28.97 -12.79 -1.16
C PRO A 36 -30.13 -13.77 -0.96
N SER A 37 -31.38 -13.27 -0.91
CA SER A 37 -32.56 -14.11 -0.70
C SER A 37 -32.89 -15.01 -1.89
N GLN A 38 -32.34 -14.71 -3.06
CA GLN A 38 -32.53 -15.44 -4.31
C GLN A 38 -31.20 -16.07 -4.75
N GLU A 39 -31.25 -17.30 -5.27
CA GLU A 39 -30.07 -18.03 -5.76
C GLU A 39 -29.70 -17.65 -7.21
N ASP A 40 -30.65 -17.15 -7.99
CA ASP A 40 -30.53 -16.76 -9.40
C ASP A 40 -30.06 -15.31 -9.60
N ILE A 41 -29.22 -14.79 -8.69
CA ILE A 41 -28.57 -13.49 -8.90
C ILE A 41 -27.63 -13.55 -10.12
N PRO A 42 -27.40 -12.43 -10.83
CA PRO A 42 -26.44 -12.38 -11.93
C PRO A 42 -25.03 -12.78 -11.48
N GLN A 43 -24.61 -13.99 -11.86
CA GLN A 43 -23.26 -14.51 -11.64
C GLN A 43 -22.33 -13.92 -12.70
N GLN A 44 -21.85 -12.70 -12.46
CA GLN A 44 -21.01 -11.99 -13.41
C GLN A 44 -19.77 -11.38 -12.77
N ARG A 45 -18.78 -11.11 -13.61
CA ARG A 45 -17.61 -10.32 -13.23
C ARG A 45 -17.89 -8.87 -13.57
N LEU A 46 -17.95 -8.05 -12.53
CA LEU A 46 -18.22 -6.64 -12.67
C LEU A 46 -16.91 -5.88 -12.83
N TRP A 47 -16.71 -5.34 -14.05
CA TRP A 47 -15.58 -4.45 -14.35
C TRP A 47 -15.61 -3.20 -13.47
N LEU A 48 -14.45 -2.80 -12.96
CA LEU A 48 -14.27 -1.58 -12.17
C LEU A 48 -13.66 -0.49 -13.04
N SER A 49 -14.18 0.74 -12.95
CA SER A 49 -13.63 1.91 -13.64
C SER A 49 -12.32 2.38 -13.02
N ASN A 50 -11.58 3.25 -13.71
CA ASN A 50 -10.37 3.83 -13.12
C ASN A 50 -10.69 4.65 -11.87
N MET A 51 -11.90 5.19 -11.74
CA MET A 51 -12.38 5.85 -10.52
C MET A 51 -12.64 4.88 -9.37
N ASP A 52 -13.09 3.65 -9.68
CA ASP A 52 -13.28 2.59 -8.67
C ASP A 52 -11.94 2.03 -8.17
N LEU A 53 -10.94 1.99 -9.05
CA LEU A 53 -9.58 1.51 -8.72
C LEU A 53 -8.68 2.62 -8.16
N LEU A 54 -9.08 3.88 -8.32
CA LEU A 54 -8.33 5.05 -7.88
C LEU A 54 -8.10 5.05 -6.36
N HIS A 55 -9.07 4.51 -5.63
CA HIS A 55 -9.06 4.52 -4.18
C HIS A 55 -8.42 3.22 -3.64
N PRO A 56 -7.56 3.30 -2.61
CA PRO A 56 -6.93 2.13 -2.00
C PRO A 56 -7.97 1.09 -1.55
N ARG A 57 -7.53 -0.17 -1.46
CA ARG A 57 -8.37 -1.33 -1.14
C ARG A 57 -8.56 -1.46 0.37
N TYR A 58 -9.49 -0.67 0.92
CA TYR A 58 -9.79 -0.68 2.35
C TYR A 58 -11.29 -0.55 2.62
N TYR A 59 -11.67 -0.91 3.84
CA TYR A 59 -13.00 -0.70 4.37
C TYR A 59 -13.12 0.70 4.94
N LEU A 60 -14.16 1.43 4.52
CA LEU A 60 -14.62 2.66 5.14
C LEU A 60 -15.44 2.32 6.39
N PRO A 61 -14.95 2.67 7.58
CA PRO A 61 -15.61 2.38 8.83
C PRO A 61 -16.48 3.58 9.22
N THR A 62 -17.78 3.35 9.28
CA THR A 62 -18.79 4.33 9.72
C THR A 62 -19.67 3.73 10.80
N VAL A 63 -20.11 4.55 11.74
CA VAL A 63 -21.03 4.14 12.82
C VAL A 63 -22.30 4.96 12.77
N TYR A 64 -23.43 4.32 13.02
CA TYR A 64 -24.76 4.92 13.15
C TYR A 64 -25.29 4.61 14.53
N LEU A 65 -25.66 5.64 15.29
CA LEU A 65 -26.23 5.46 16.63
C LEU A 65 -27.73 5.68 16.60
N TYR A 66 -28.48 4.82 17.27
CA TYR A 66 -29.92 4.89 17.41
C TYR A 66 -30.30 4.91 18.89
N LYS A 67 -31.24 5.79 19.23
CA LYS A 67 -31.83 5.85 20.58
C LYS A 67 -32.94 4.81 20.70
N PRO A 68 -33.10 4.19 21.88
CA PRO A 68 -34.22 3.29 22.12
C PRO A 68 -35.53 4.07 21.93
N ASN A 69 -36.49 3.46 21.22
CA ASN A 69 -37.80 4.05 20.98
C ASN A 69 -38.91 3.44 21.86
N GLY A 70 -38.55 2.52 22.78
CA GLY A 70 -39.47 1.84 23.68
C GLY A 70 -40.15 0.60 23.09
N SER A 71 -39.92 0.26 21.81
CA SER A 71 -40.46 -0.95 21.20
C SER A 71 -39.74 -2.20 21.69
N SER A 72 -40.46 -3.31 21.87
CA SER A 72 -39.90 -4.60 22.28
C SER A 72 -39.08 -5.28 21.18
N ASP A 73 -39.33 -4.91 19.92
CA ASP A 73 -38.62 -5.42 18.73
C ASP A 73 -37.49 -4.48 18.27
N PHE A 74 -37.08 -3.52 19.09
CA PHE A 74 -36.11 -2.48 18.72
C PHE A 74 -34.81 -3.09 18.17
N PHE A 75 -34.53 -2.84 16.89
CA PHE A 75 -33.36 -3.38 16.17
C PHE A 75 -33.28 -4.92 16.18
N GLU A 76 -34.43 -5.60 16.09
CA GLU A 76 -34.48 -7.05 16.01
C GLU A 76 -33.62 -7.59 14.85
N ALA A 77 -32.68 -8.49 15.19
CA ALA A 77 -31.66 -8.95 14.26
C ALA A 77 -32.25 -9.70 13.05
N GLU A 78 -33.35 -10.45 13.23
CA GLU A 78 -33.99 -11.20 12.14
C GLU A 78 -34.63 -10.28 11.09
N VAL A 79 -35.26 -9.18 11.52
CA VAL A 79 -35.81 -8.16 10.61
C VAL A 79 -34.69 -7.55 9.76
N LEU A 80 -33.56 -7.20 10.41
CA LEU A 80 -32.39 -6.65 9.74
C LEU A 80 -31.76 -7.65 8.76
N LYS A 81 -31.59 -8.92 9.17
CA LYS A 81 -31.08 -10.01 8.34
C LYS A 81 -31.95 -10.25 7.11
N GLU A 82 -33.26 -10.38 7.28
CA GLU A 82 -34.16 -10.68 6.17
C GLU A 82 -34.23 -9.51 5.17
N ALA A 83 -34.26 -8.28 5.66
CA ALA A 83 -34.16 -7.10 4.81
C ALA A 83 -32.81 -7.04 4.06
N LEU A 84 -31.72 -7.48 4.71
CA LEU A 84 -30.39 -7.53 4.11
C LEU A 84 -30.32 -8.60 3.01
N ARG A 85 -30.90 -9.78 3.23
CA ARG A 85 -31.03 -10.82 2.19
C ARG A 85 -31.77 -10.27 0.96
N LYS A 86 -32.86 -9.53 1.18
CA LYS A 86 -33.66 -8.92 0.10
C LYS A 86 -32.94 -7.80 -0.64
N VAL A 87 -32.25 -6.90 0.07
CA VAL A 87 -31.55 -5.77 -0.57
C VAL A 87 -30.33 -6.22 -1.39
N LEU A 88 -29.70 -7.33 -0.99
CA LEU A 88 -28.58 -7.91 -1.73
C LEU A 88 -28.99 -8.50 -3.09
N VAL A 89 -30.27 -8.70 -3.38
CA VAL A 89 -30.72 -9.12 -4.71
C VAL A 89 -30.50 -8.00 -5.76
N PRO A 90 -31.07 -6.79 -5.61
CA PRO A 90 -30.82 -5.68 -6.53
C PRO A 90 -29.40 -5.11 -6.40
N PHE A 91 -28.75 -5.24 -5.25
CA PHE A 91 -27.37 -4.81 -5.00
C PHE A 91 -26.39 -5.99 -4.94
N TYR A 92 -26.57 -6.99 -5.78
CA TYR A 92 -25.79 -8.24 -5.76
C TYR A 92 -24.26 -8.11 -5.79
N PRO A 93 -23.62 -7.05 -6.36
CA PRO A 93 -22.16 -6.91 -6.25
C PRO A 93 -21.67 -6.76 -4.81
N VAL A 94 -22.51 -6.27 -3.90
CA VAL A 94 -22.17 -6.11 -2.47
C VAL A 94 -21.93 -7.48 -1.80
N ALA A 95 -22.62 -8.53 -2.26
CA ALA A 95 -22.42 -9.91 -1.80
C ALA A 95 -21.24 -10.62 -2.47
N GLY A 96 -20.51 -9.95 -3.37
CA GLY A 96 -19.39 -10.52 -4.12
C GLY A 96 -18.07 -10.53 -3.36
N ARG A 97 -17.00 -10.79 -4.11
CA ARG A 97 -15.60 -10.74 -3.67
C ARG A 97 -14.75 -9.98 -4.66
N LEU A 98 -13.63 -9.41 -4.23
CA LEU A 98 -12.65 -8.93 -5.19
C LEU A 98 -12.07 -10.11 -5.97
N ALA A 99 -11.81 -9.87 -7.24
CA ALA A 99 -11.08 -10.82 -8.07
C ALA A 99 -10.21 -10.06 -9.06
N ARG A 100 -9.48 -10.79 -9.89
CA ARG A 100 -8.70 -10.24 -11.00
C ARG A 100 -9.20 -10.85 -12.29
N ASP A 101 -9.30 -10.02 -13.32
CA ASP A 101 -9.52 -10.47 -14.68
C ASP A 101 -8.24 -11.12 -15.25
N GLU A 102 -8.32 -11.59 -16.49
CA GLU A 102 -7.21 -12.22 -17.21
C GLU A 102 -5.98 -11.31 -17.35
N ASN A 103 -6.17 -9.98 -17.31
CA ASN A 103 -5.12 -8.97 -17.41
C ASN A 103 -4.61 -8.52 -16.03
N GLY A 104 -5.08 -9.14 -14.94
CA GLY A 104 -4.72 -8.78 -13.57
C GLY A 104 -5.44 -7.56 -13.02
N ARG A 105 -6.35 -6.93 -13.79
CA ARG A 105 -7.17 -5.79 -13.35
C ARG A 105 -8.17 -6.27 -12.31
N ILE A 106 -8.36 -5.49 -11.25
CA ILE A 106 -9.32 -5.85 -10.22
C ILE A 106 -10.73 -5.66 -10.75
N GLU A 107 -11.58 -6.62 -10.40
CA GLU A 107 -13.00 -6.64 -10.66
C GLU A 107 -13.74 -7.12 -9.40
N ILE A 108 -15.07 -7.02 -9.40
CA ILE A 108 -15.89 -7.67 -8.40
C ILE A 108 -16.45 -8.96 -9.01
N ASN A 109 -16.07 -10.09 -8.45
CA ASN A 109 -16.74 -11.36 -8.72
C ASN A 109 -18.07 -11.38 -7.97
N CYS A 110 -19.18 -11.21 -8.69
CA CYS A 110 -20.52 -11.24 -8.12
C CYS A 110 -20.99 -12.67 -7.86
N ASN A 111 -20.29 -13.37 -6.97
CA ASN A 111 -20.52 -14.78 -6.65
C ASN A 111 -21.61 -15.04 -5.60
N GLY A 112 -22.18 -13.98 -5.02
CA GLY A 112 -23.25 -14.10 -4.02
C GLY A 112 -22.80 -14.76 -2.71
N GLU A 113 -21.49 -14.83 -2.43
CA GLU A 113 -21.00 -15.45 -1.20
C GLU A 113 -21.54 -14.81 0.07
N GLY A 114 -21.94 -13.54 -0.01
CA GLY A 114 -22.65 -12.82 1.03
C GLY A 114 -21.77 -11.81 1.77
N VAL A 115 -22.38 -11.15 2.75
CA VAL A 115 -21.77 -10.09 3.56
C VAL A 115 -21.66 -10.55 5.01
N LEU A 116 -20.68 -10.04 5.76
CA LEU A 116 -20.56 -10.37 7.18
C LEU A 116 -21.53 -9.52 8.01
N LEU A 117 -22.34 -10.17 8.84
CA LEU A 117 -23.14 -9.53 9.88
C LEU A 117 -22.76 -10.12 11.25
N VAL A 118 -22.43 -9.22 12.18
CA VAL A 118 -22.15 -9.55 13.58
C VAL A 118 -23.25 -8.95 14.44
N VAL A 119 -23.80 -9.73 15.37
CA VAL A 119 -24.72 -9.25 16.41
C VAL A 119 -23.99 -9.34 17.74
N ALA A 120 -23.96 -8.23 18.48
CA ALA A 120 -23.22 -8.12 19.72
C ALA A 120 -23.97 -7.28 20.78
N ASP A 121 -23.53 -7.39 22.02
CA ASP A 121 -23.93 -6.53 23.13
C ASP A 121 -22.71 -5.98 23.88
N THR A 122 -22.93 -4.91 24.64
CA THR A 122 -21.94 -4.32 25.55
C THR A 122 -22.62 -3.84 26.82
N ASP A 123 -21.89 -3.98 27.94
CA ASP A 123 -22.30 -3.45 29.25
C ASP A 123 -22.13 -1.92 29.36
N SER A 124 -21.49 -1.29 28.37
CA SER A 124 -21.35 0.16 28.26
C SER A 124 -22.65 0.85 27.87
N THR A 125 -22.77 2.13 28.20
CA THR A 125 -23.84 3.00 27.69
C THR A 125 -23.40 3.82 26.48
N THR A 126 -24.36 4.41 25.76
CA THR A 126 -24.05 5.27 24.62
C THR A 126 -23.37 6.57 25.03
N GLU A 127 -23.56 7.05 26.26
CA GLU A 127 -22.91 8.24 26.80
C GLU A 127 -21.41 8.04 27.03
N GLU A 128 -20.98 6.81 27.36
CA GLU A 128 -19.57 6.45 27.55
C GLU A 128 -18.73 6.52 26.25
N LEU A 129 -19.40 6.66 25.10
CA LEU A 129 -18.76 6.92 23.81
C LEU A 129 -18.31 8.39 23.65
N GLY A 130 -18.68 9.28 24.59
CA GLY A 130 -18.25 10.67 24.64
C GLY A 130 -18.77 11.52 23.48
N GLU A 131 -17.92 12.40 22.92
CA GLU A 131 -18.27 13.27 21.79
C GLU A 131 -18.41 12.52 20.43
N PHE A 132 -18.43 11.18 20.44
CA PHE A 132 -18.54 10.34 19.22
C PHE A 132 -17.45 10.64 18.19
N MET A 133 -16.26 10.94 18.70
CA MET A 133 -15.03 11.15 17.94
C MET A 133 -14.46 9.79 17.51
N PRO A 134 -13.92 9.66 16.27
CA PRO A 134 -13.05 8.54 15.91
C PRO A 134 -12.09 8.16 17.03
N SER A 135 -12.22 6.92 17.51
CA SER A 135 -11.52 6.41 18.67
C SER A 135 -11.44 4.89 18.57
N MET A 136 -10.57 4.28 19.38
CA MET A 136 -10.52 2.82 19.49
C MET A 136 -11.87 2.23 19.90
N LYS A 137 -12.65 2.92 20.75
CA LYS A 137 -14.03 2.54 21.12
C LYS A 137 -14.94 2.43 19.89
N LEU A 138 -14.95 3.44 19.01
CA LEU A 138 -15.77 3.37 17.79
C LEU A 138 -15.26 2.30 16.80
N ARG A 139 -13.95 2.03 16.76
CA ARG A 139 -13.40 0.98 15.90
C ARG A 139 -13.86 -0.41 16.31
N GLN A 140 -14.00 -0.68 17.60
CA GLN A 140 -14.50 -1.95 18.14
C GLN A 140 -15.96 -2.24 17.76
N LEU A 141 -16.73 -1.20 17.42
CA LEU A 141 -18.12 -1.34 16.97
C LEU A 141 -18.24 -1.78 15.50
N ILE A 142 -17.12 -2.08 14.82
CA ILE A 142 -17.07 -2.45 13.41
C ILE A 142 -16.20 -3.71 13.27
N PRO A 143 -16.61 -4.72 12.48
CA PRO A 143 -15.81 -5.92 12.31
C PRO A 143 -14.44 -5.64 11.67
N THR A 144 -13.50 -6.52 11.95
CA THR A 144 -12.17 -6.56 11.33
C THR A 144 -12.03 -7.84 10.52
N VAL A 145 -11.33 -7.76 9.39
CA VAL A 145 -10.93 -8.91 8.57
C VAL A 145 -9.45 -8.79 8.27
N ASP A 146 -8.77 -9.90 8.03
CA ASP A 146 -7.35 -9.88 7.68
C ASP A 146 -7.16 -9.32 6.28
N THR A 147 -6.70 -8.07 6.18
CA THR A 147 -6.43 -7.39 4.91
C THR A 147 -5.02 -7.65 4.38
N ASN A 148 -4.17 -8.38 5.11
CA ASN A 148 -2.80 -8.72 4.71
C ASN A 148 -2.72 -10.05 3.93
N LEU A 149 -3.87 -10.63 3.59
CA LEU A 149 -3.95 -11.84 2.78
C LEU A 149 -3.52 -11.54 1.34
N GLU A 150 -2.62 -12.37 0.80
CA GLU A 150 -2.24 -12.32 -0.64
C GLU A 150 -3.46 -12.53 -1.55
N ASP A 151 -4.48 -13.25 -1.04
CA ASP A 151 -5.73 -13.54 -1.73
C ASP A 151 -6.84 -12.52 -1.41
N ILE A 152 -7.06 -11.61 -2.35
CA ILE A 152 -8.10 -10.56 -2.28
C ILE A 152 -9.53 -11.12 -2.35
N SER A 153 -9.72 -12.38 -2.75
CA SER A 153 -11.04 -12.98 -2.94
C SER A 153 -11.66 -13.52 -1.65
N ARG A 154 -10.92 -13.55 -0.54
CA ARG A 154 -11.40 -14.13 0.73
C ARG A 154 -12.34 -13.23 1.51
N ASN A 155 -12.12 -11.91 1.45
CA ASN A 155 -12.78 -10.99 2.36
C ASN A 155 -14.13 -10.48 1.81
N PRO A 156 -15.20 -10.45 2.61
CA PRO A 156 -16.48 -9.86 2.21
C PRO A 156 -16.35 -8.37 1.92
N LEU A 157 -17.03 -7.86 0.88
CA LEU A 157 -16.93 -6.43 0.52
C LEU A 157 -17.74 -5.51 1.46
N LEU A 158 -18.62 -6.07 2.27
CA LEU A 158 -19.38 -5.36 3.31
C LEU A 158 -19.30 -6.12 4.63
N LEU A 159 -18.95 -5.38 5.68
CA LEU A 159 -18.92 -5.84 7.07
C LEU A 159 -19.93 -5.02 7.87
N LEU A 160 -20.77 -5.68 8.65
CA LEU A 160 -21.80 -5.06 9.47
C LEU A 160 -21.71 -5.58 10.90
N GLN A 161 -21.92 -4.71 11.86
CA GLN A 161 -22.07 -5.09 13.26
C GLN A 161 -23.20 -4.30 13.90
N VAL A 162 -24.15 -5.01 14.52
CA VAL A 162 -25.22 -4.43 15.32
C VAL A 162 -24.86 -4.66 16.79
N THR A 163 -24.60 -3.58 17.53
CA THR A 163 -24.21 -3.64 18.95
C THR A 163 -25.26 -2.99 19.82
N SER A 164 -25.90 -3.76 20.70
CA SER A 164 -26.84 -3.26 21.71
C SER A 164 -26.11 -2.80 22.97
N PHE A 165 -26.42 -1.59 23.45
CA PHE A 165 -25.86 -1.00 24.66
C PHE A 165 -26.77 -1.25 25.86
N LYS A 166 -26.19 -1.21 27.06
CA LYS A 166 -26.92 -1.38 28.33
C LYS A 166 -28.07 -0.38 28.52
N CYS A 167 -27.95 0.83 27.97
CA CYS A 167 -29.01 1.85 28.01
C CYS A 167 -30.15 1.62 27.01
N GLY A 168 -30.13 0.52 26.25
CA GLY A 168 -31.09 0.21 25.19
C GLY A 168 -30.77 0.86 23.83
N GLY A 169 -29.77 1.74 23.76
CA GLY A 169 -29.28 2.28 22.50
C GLY A 169 -28.64 1.22 21.62
N VAL A 170 -28.62 1.44 20.31
CA VAL A 170 -27.99 0.52 19.35
C VAL A 170 -27.03 1.27 18.45
N CYS A 171 -25.86 0.67 18.20
CA CYS A 171 -24.94 1.11 17.16
C CYS A 171 -24.93 0.12 15.99
N LEU A 172 -25.10 0.63 14.78
CA LEU A 172 -24.80 -0.08 13.54
C LEU A 172 -23.43 0.38 13.04
N GLY A 173 -22.43 -0.49 13.16
CA GLY A 173 -21.12 -0.34 12.54
C GLY A 173 -21.10 -0.91 11.13
N VAL A 174 -20.51 -0.16 10.21
CA VAL A 174 -20.42 -0.51 8.79
C VAL A 174 -18.96 -0.41 8.35
N GLY A 175 -18.40 -1.51 7.85
CA GLY A 175 -17.16 -1.55 7.09
C GLY A 175 -17.49 -1.71 5.61
N TRP A 176 -17.44 -0.62 4.86
CA TRP A 176 -17.78 -0.59 3.43
C TRP A 176 -16.54 -0.63 2.55
N HIS A 177 -16.32 -1.67 1.75
CA HIS A 177 -15.16 -1.70 0.86
C HIS A 177 -15.30 -0.66 -0.27
N HIS A 178 -14.37 0.31 -0.34
CA HIS A 178 -14.54 1.51 -1.19
C HIS A 178 -14.63 1.22 -2.70
N THR A 179 -14.14 0.06 -3.15
CA THR A 179 -14.27 -0.36 -4.56
C THR A 179 -15.72 -0.68 -4.96
N LEU A 180 -16.65 -0.88 -4.01
CA LEU A 180 -18.05 -1.14 -4.31
C LEU A 180 -18.73 0.07 -4.94
N ALA A 181 -18.63 1.21 -4.26
CA ALA A 181 -19.14 2.50 -4.69
C ALA A 181 -18.60 3.61 -3.78
N ASP A 182 -18.71 4.85 -4.26
CA ASP A 182 -18.53 6.03 -3.44
C ASP A 182 -19.65 6.15 -2.41
N GLY A 183 -19.62 7.23 -1.61
CA GLY A 183 -20.57 7.37 -0.54
C GLY A 183 -22.02 7.47 -1.01
N THR A 184 -22.28 8.11 -2.17
CA THR A 184 -23.64 8.19 -2.75
C THR A 184 -24.19 6.79 -2.97
N GLY A 185 -23.38 5.89 -3.55
CA GLY A 185 -23.74 4.49 -3.72
C GLY A 185 -23.88 3.75 -2.39
N ALA A 186 -22.98 3.96 -1.43
CA ALA A 186 -23.06 3.34 -0.11
C ALA A 186 -24.37 3.69 0.62
N LEU A 187 -24.77 4.97 0.62
CA LEU A 187 -26.04 5.38 1.23
C LEU A 187 -27.26 4.98 0.41
N HIS A 188 -27.16 4.85 -0.93
CA HIS A 188 -28.23 4.25 -1.72
C HIS A 188 -28.49 2.81 -1.26
N PHE A 189 -27.44 2.03 -1.00
CA PHE A 189 -27.56 0.69 -0.42
C PHE A 189 -28.15 0.72 0.99
N ILE A 190 -27.56 1.46 1.93
CA ILE A 190 -28.01 1.48 3.34
C ILE A 190 -29.45 1.97 3.47
N ASN A 191 -29.84 3.01 2.73
CA ASN A 191 -31.22 3.53 2.77
C ASN A 191 -32.22 2.58 2.10
N SER A 192 -31.79 1.82 1.08
CA SER A 192 -32.61 0.77 0.46
C SER A 192 -32.82 -0.41 1.41
N TRP A 193 -31.76 -0.80 2.13
CA TRP A 193 -31.83 -1.82 3.18
C TRP A 193 -32.80 -1.42 4.28
N ALA A 194 -32.66 -0.19 4.79
CA ALA A 194 -33.55 0.38 5.78
C ALA A 194 -35.01 0.44 5.28
N THR A 195 -35.22 0.76 4.00
CA THR A 195 -36.56 0.77 3.38
C THR A 195 -37.21 -0.61 3.36
N LEU A 196 -36.45 -1.66 3.01
CA LEU A 196 -36.94 -3.03 3.04
C LEU A 196 -37.18 -3.55 4.45
N ALA A 197 -36.39 -3.11 5.45
CA ALA A 197 -36.61 -3.44 6.86
C ALA A 197 -37.96 -2.89 7.36
N ARG A 198 -38.39 -1.72 6.85
CA ARG A 198 -39.72 -1.16 7.09
C ARG A 198 -40.86 -1.87 6.35
N GLY A 199 -40.57 -2.94 5.60
CA GLY A 199 -41.55 -3.64 4.77
C GLY A 199 -41.96 -2.88 3.50
N LEU A 200 -41.23 -1.83 3.13
CA LEU A 200 -41.51 -1.04 1.92
C LEU A 200 -40.71 -1.57 0.73
N SER A 201 -41.28 -1.49 -0.47
CA SER A 201 -40.58 -1.84 -1.70
C SER A 201 -39.56 -0.77 -2.09
N ILE A 202 -38.38 -1.18 -2.55
CA ILE A 202 -37.47 -0.25 -3.23
C ILE A 202 -38.02 0.08 -4.63
N THR A 203 -38.06 1.36 -4.98
CA THR A 203 -38.59 1.83 -6.27
C THR A 203 -37.50 2.09 -7.31
N ILE A 204 -36.24 2.14 -6.88
CA ILE A 204 -35.11 2.59 -7.70
C ILE A 204 -33.91 1.64 -7.51
N PRO A 205 -33.73 0.64 -8.40
CA PRO A 205 -32.57 -0.25 -8.35
C PRO A 205 -31.28 0.47 -8.76
N PRO A 206 -30.10 -0.03 -8.35
CA PRO A 206 -28.82 0.56 -8.75
C PRO A 206 -28.54 0.32 -10.24
N LEU A 207 -27.98 1.34 -10.91
CA LEU A 207 -27.37 1.19 -12.23
C LEU A 207 -25.96 0.62 -12.05
N LEU A 208 -25.78 -0.61 -12.52
CA LEU A 208 -24.60 -1.43 -12.26
C LEU A 208 -23.62 -1.50 -13.45
N ASP A 209 -23.64 -0.53 -14.35
CA ASP A 209 -22.71 -0.46 -15.47
C ASP A 209 -21.62 0.58 -15.21
N ARG A 210 -20.40 0.10 -14.93
CA ARG A 210 -19.23 0.94 -14.62
C ARG A 210 -18.51 1.39 -15.88
N THR A 211 -18.81 0.77 -17.03
CA THR A 211 -18.15 1.06 -18.30
C THR A 211 -18.47 2.47 -18.81
N ILE A 212 -19.51 3.11 -18.28
CA ILE A 212 -19.85 4.51 -18.55
C ILE A 212 -18.70 5.47 -18.20
N LEU A 213 -17.83 5.09 -17.25
CA LEU A 213 -16.63 5.84 -16.85
C LEU A 213 -15.32 5.29 -17.47
N ARG A 214 -15.40 4.48 -18.51
CA ARG A 214 -14.20 4.03 -19.23
C ARG A 214 -13.53 5.21 -19.94
N GLY A 215 -12.19 5.23 -19.94
CA GLY A 215 -11.41 6.18 -20.73
C GLY A 215 -11.77 6.10 -22.22
N ARG A 216 -11.52 7.18 -22.96
CA ARG A 216 -11.78 7.21 -24.41
C ARG A 216 -10.86 6.23 -25.13
N VAL A 217 -11.32 5.74 -26.28
CA VAL A 217 -10.47 4.93 -27.17
C VAL A 217 -9.39 5.84 -27.75
N ALA A 218 -8.12 5.48 -27.53
CA ALA A 218 -6.97 6.38 -27.61
C ALA A 218 -7.12 7.52 -26.57
N PRO A 219 -6.83 7.23 -25.28
CA PRO A 219 -6.92 8.25 -24.25
C PRO A 219 -6.02 9.43 -24.63
N LYS A 220 -6.54 10.64 -24.44
CA LYS A 220 -5.83 11.87 -24.78
C LYS A 220 -6.07 12.89 -23.66
N PRO A 221 -5.25 12.86 -22.61
CA PRO A 221 -5.26 13.89 -21.59
C PRO A 221 -4.91 15.23 -22.26
N ILE A 222 -5.73 16.24 -22.02
CA ILE A 222 -5.56 17.58 -22.59
C ILE A 222 -5.31 18.64 -21.53
N PHE A 223 -5.43 18.27 -20.25
CA PHE A 223 -5.06 19.10 -19.12
C PHE A 223 -3.94 18.46 -18.32
N HIS A 224 -3.13 19.31 -17.69
CA HIS A 224 -2.29 18.89 -16.58
C HIS A 224 -3.17 18.64 -15.35
N HIS A 225 -3.14 17.41 -14.83
CA HIS A 225 -3.95 16.97 -13.69
C HIS A 225 -3.16 17.12 -12.38
N VAL A 226 -3.15 18.35 -11.85
CA VAL A 226 -2.46 18.76 -10.61
C VAL A 226 -2.88 17.94 -9.37
N GLU A 227 -4.06 17.34 -9.41
CA GLU A 227 -4.59 16.42 -8.41
C GLU A 227 -3.82 15.10 -8.32
N PHE A 228 -3.06 14.74 -9.36
CA PHE A 228 -2.20 13.55 -9.40
C PHE A 228 -0.72 13.87 -9.16
N ASP A 229 -0.36 15.16 -9.04
CA ASP A 229 0.98 15.58 -8.66
C ASP A 229 1.26 15.29 -7.18
N PRO A 230 2.52 14.97 -6.82
CA PRO A 230 2.97 14.95 -5.44
C PRO A 230 2.57 16.24 -4.68
N PRO A 231 2.17 16.13 -3.41
CA PRO A 231 1.79 17.29 -2.62
C PRO A 231 3.02 18.10 -2.17
N PRO A 232 2.87 19.42 -1.94
CA PRO A 232 3.93 20.26 -1.39
C PRO A 232 4.47 19.76 -0.05
N THR A 233 5.79 19.89 0.16
CA THR A 233 6.48 19.59 1.42
C THR A 233 6.71 20.86 2.25
N MET A 234 7.04 20.70 3.54
CA MET A 234 7.44 21.82 4.41
C MET A 234 8.75 22.48 3.97
N ASN A 235 8.86 23.81 4.10
CA ASN A 235 10.01 24.65 3.68
C ASN A 235 11.17 24.74 4.72
N THR A 236 11.25 23.86 5.72
CA THR A 236 12.24 23.97 6.84
C THR A 236 13.30 22.86 6.86
N ASP A 237 14.55 23.23 7.22
CA ASP A 237 15.71 22.33 7.40
C ASP A 237 15.61 21.37 8.61
N HIS A 238 14.65 21.59 9.50
CA HIS A 238 14.40 20.73 10.66
C HIS A 238 13.27 19.74 10.37
N LEU A 239 13.61 18.59 9.79
CA LEU A 239 12.82 17.37 9.95
C LEU A 239 12.97 16.90 11.41
N THR A 240 12.27 17.54 12.35
CA THR A 240 12.07 16.92 13.67
C THR A 240 11.26 15.65 13.44
N LYS A 241 11.95 14.50 13.51
CA LYS A 241 11.40 13.14 13.46
C LYS A 241 10.55 12.81 14.70
N ASN A 242 9.71 13.74 15.17
CA ASN A 242 8.77 13.50 16.26
C ASN A 242 7.34 13.60 15.67
N THR A 243 6.64 12.47 15.60
CA THR A 243 5.18 12.45 15.41
C THR A 243 4.54 13.21 16.57
N LYS A 244 4.14 14.46 16.31
CA LYS A 244 3.41 15.27 17.29
C LYS A 244 2.06 14.62 17.61
N PRO A 245 1.56 14.74 18.84
CA PRO A 245 0.26 14.23 19.21
C PRO A 245 -0.82 14.85 18.32
N GLN A 246 -1.79 14.05 17.88
CA GLN A 246 -2.91 14.51 17.07
C GLN A 246 -4.12 14.78 17.97
N SER A 247 -4.93 15.76 17.59
CA SER A 247 -6.15 16.13 18.28
C SER A 247 -7.32 16.13 17.32
N LEU A 248 -8.48 15.73 17.82
CA LEU A 248 -9.72 15.63 17.08
C LEU A 248 -10.72 16.65 17.62
N ALA A 249 -11.49 17.27 16.73
CA ALA A 249 -12.55 18.18 17.10
C ALA A 249 -13.81 17.95 16.28
N ASN A 250 -14.97 18.05 16.91
CA ASN A 250 -16.25 18.23 16.22
C ASN A 250 -16.79 19.63 16.56
N LEU A 251 -16.78 20.53 15.58
CA LEU A 251 -17.13 21.94 15.75
C LEU A 251 -18.46 22.25 15.07
N LYS A 252 -19.48 22.64 15.84
CA LYS A 252 -20.79 23.05 15.30
C LYS A 252 -20.70 24.50 14.82
N ILE A 253 -21.16 24.78 13.60
CA ILE A 253 -21.33 26.12 13.06
C ILE A 253 -22.81 26.41 12.81
N THR A 254 -23.33 27.46 13.44
CA THR A 254 -24.76 27.80 13.40
C THR A 254 -25.15 28.43 12.07
N LEU A 255 -26.46 28.42 11.76
CA LEU A 255 -26.98 29.11 10.57
C LEU A 255 -26.67 30.61 10.58
N GLU A 256 -26.71 31.25 11.75
CA GLU A 256 -26.34 32.65 11.94
C GLU A 256 -24.87 32.90 11.59
N GLN A 257 -23.96 32.09 12.13
CA GLN A 257 -22.53 32.12 11.82
C GLN A 257 -22.25 31.93 10.34
N ILE A 258 -22.95 30.99 9.69
CA ILE A 258 -22.88 30.77 8.24
C ILE A 258 -23.33 32.01 7.46
N ASN A 259 -24.42 32.64 7.87
CA ASN A 259 -24.93 33.85 7.23
C ASN A 259 -23.96 35.03 7.40
N SER A 260 -23.30 35.14 8.56
CA SER A 260 -22.22 36.11 8.78
C SER A 260 -21.02 35.88 7.87
N LEU A 261 -20.62 34.61 7.63
CA LEU A 261 -19.58 34.29 6.64
C LEU A 261 -20.01 34.64 5.22
N LYS A 262 -21.26 34.34 4.84
CA LYS A 262 -21.82 34.72 3.53
C LYS A 262 -21.79 36.23 3.32
N ALA A 263 -22.19 37.01 4.33
CA ALA A 263 -22.18 38.46 4.27
C ALA A 263 -20.79 39.05 3.98
N LYS A 264 -19.70 38.42 4.46
CA LYS A 264 -18.31 38.85 4.19
C LYS A 264 -17.82 38.60 2.78
N VAL A 265 -18.51 37.75 2.03
CA VAL A 265 -18.13 37.36 0.67
C VAL A 265 -19.00 38.10 -0.36
N SER A 266 -20.26 38.39 0.00
CA SER A 266 -21.20 39.16 -0.79
C SER A 266 -20.74 40.61 -0.97
N ASN A 267 -20.59 41.06 -2.22
CA ASN A 267 -20.43 42.48 -2.56
C ASN A 267 -21.63 42.95 -3.37
N VAL A 268 -22.07 44.19 -3.11
CA VAL A 268 -23.07 44.88 -3.93
C VAL A 268 -22.53 45.00 -5.36
N GLY A 269 -23.21 44.39 -6.33
CA GLY A 269 -22.87 44.46 -7.77
C GLY A 269 -22.13 43.24 -8.35
N SER A 270 -21.83 42.21 -7.57
CA SER A 270 -21.22 40.95 -8.06
C SER A 270 -22.29 39.92 -8.40
N GLU A 271 -22.38 39.47 -9.66
CA GLU A 271 -23.33 38.42 -10.09
C GLU A 271 -22.92 37.00 -9.64
N THR A 272 -21.67 36.79 -9.23
CA THR A 272 -21.17 35.46 -8.84
C THR A 272 -21.64 35.10 -7.44
N MET A 273 -22.47 34.05 -7.36
CA MET A 273 -22.97 33.47 -6.11
C MET A 273 -22.10 32.29 -5.68
N TYR A 274 -21.58 32.33 -4.44
CA TYR A 274 -20.82 31.23 -3.86
C TYR A 274 -21.69 30.35 -2.97
N THR A 275 -21.43 29.05 -3.00
CA THR A 275 -22.13 28.08 -2.16
C THR A 275 -21.67 28.16 -0.71
N THR A 276 -22.54 27.75 0.22
CA THR A 276 -22.16 27.60 1.64
C THR A 276 -20.92 26.70 1.79
N TYR A 277 -20.81 25.65 0.99
CA TYR A 277 -19.68 24.72 1.04
C TYR A 277 -18.35 25.40 0.67
N GLU A 278 -18.31 26.18 -0.41
CA GLU A 278 -17.10 26.91 -0.82
C GLU A 278 -16.66 27.92 0.26
N ILE A 279 -17.62 28.63 0.85
CA ILE A 279 -17.37 29.61 1.92
C ILE A 279 -16.81 28.93 3.18
N LEU A 280 -17.43 27.84 3.63
CA LEU A 280 -16.97 27.09 4.80
C LEU A 280 -15.58 26.47 4.55
N THR A 281 -15.36 25.89 3.38
CA THR A 281 -14.06 25.27 3.04
C THR A 281 -12.95 26.31 2.98
N ALA A 282 -13.22 27.49 2.41
CA ALA A 282 -12.28 28.60 2.41
C ALA A 282 -11.96 29.07 3.83
N HIS A 283 -12.99 29.23 4.68
CA HIS A 283 -12.81 29.60 6.08
C HIS A 283 -11.94 28.59 6.83
N ILE A 284 -12.22 27.29 6.68
CA ILE A 284 -11.43 26.21 7.28
C ILE A 284 -9.98 26.24 6.80
N TRP A 285 -9.73 26.33 5.49
CA TRP A 285 -8.37 26.31 4.94
C TRP A 285 -7.54 27.50 5.44
N ARG A 286 -8.16 28.69 5.52
CA ARG A 286 -7.51 29.88 6.11
C ARG A 286 -7.25 29.72 7.60
N SER A 287 -8.24 29.27 8.37
CA SER A 287 -8.09 29.10 9.83
C SER A 287 -7.05 28.03 10.18
N VAL A 288 -6.98 26.93 9.43
CA VAL A 288 -5.91 25.92 9.59
C VAL A 288 -4.55 26.50 9.23
N SER A 289 -4.45 27.24 8.12
CA SER A 289 -3.17 27.86 7.70
C SER A 289 -2.67 28.90 8.71
N LYS A 290 -3.59 29.67 9.32
CA LYS A 290 -3.30 30.57 10.45
C LYS A 290 -2.85 29.80 11.68
N ALA A 291 -3.55 28.72 12.04
CA ALA A 291 -3.26 27.92 13.22
C ALA A 291 -1.90 27.19 13.13
N ARG A 292 -1.49 26.79 11.91
CA ARG A 292 -0.19 26.15 11.64
C ARG A 292 1.00 27.11 11.74
N ASN A 293 0.75 28.42 11.70
CA ASN A 293 1.75 29.49 11.91
C ASN A 293 3.11 29.21 11.24
N PHE A 294 3.09 29.01 9.92
CA PHE A 294 4.30 28.72 9.15
C PHE A 294 5.35 29.83 9.32
N HIS A 295 6.63 29.45 9.46
CA HIS A 295 7.73 30.40 9.67
C HIS A 295 7.85 31.44 8.56
N ASN A 296 7.56 31.04 7.32
CA ASN A 296 7.61 31.90 6.14
C ASN A 296 6.27 31.92 5.40
N ASN A 297 6.02 33.04 4.72
CA ASN A 297 4.83 33.27 3.91
C ASN A 297 4.87 32.56 2.53
N ASP A 298 5.98 31.90 2.20
CA ASP A 298 6.21 31.20 0.92
C ASP A 298 5.89 29.69 0.99
N GLN A 299 5.36 29.21 2.12
CA GLN A 299 4.97 27.81 2.26
C GLN A 299 3.80 27.49 1.34
N LYS A 300 4.03 26.63 0.35
CA LYS A 300 2.95 26.09 -0.50
C LYS A 300 2.08 25.15 0.32
N THR A 301 0.77 25.32 0.19
CA THR A 301 -0.25 24.44 0.78
C THR A 301 -1.21 24.01 -0.33
N LYS A 302 -1.48 22.70 -0.41
CA LYS A 302 -2.47 22.11 -1.33
C LYS A 302 -3.70 21.71 -0.52
N LEU A 303 -4.88 22.17 -0.97
CA LEU A 303 -6.18 21.74 -0.46
C LEU A 303 -6.81 20.76 -1.44
N GLN A 304 -7.23 19.59 -0.97
CA GLN A 304 -7.95 18.59 -1.76
C GLN A 304 -9.46 18.64 -1.47
N ILE A 305 -10.26 18.76 -2.53
CA ILE A 305 -11.73 18.86 -2.49
C ILE A 305 -12.34 17.75 -3.35
N ALA A 306 -13.23 16.95 -2.78
CA ALA A 306 -14.00 15.94 -3.51
C ALA A 306 -15.13 16.57 -4.35
N VAL A 307 -15.25 16.16 -5.63
CA VAL A 307 -16.22 16.69 -6.61
C VAL A 307 -16.98 15.53 -7.29
N ASP A 308 -18.32 15.61 -7.34
CA ASP A 308 -19.15 14.62 -8.06
C ASP A 308 -19.02 14.82 -9.55
N GLY A 309 -18.66 13.77 -10.27
CA GLY A 309 -18.74 13.79 -11.71
C GLY A 309 -20.15 13.58 -12.24
N ARG A 310 -21.12 13.07 -11.45
CA ARG A 310 -22.42 12.59 -11.98
C ARG A 310 -23.15 13.66 -12.79
N SER A 311 -23.34 14.86 -12.24
CA SER A 311 -24.04 15.95 -12.94
C SER A 311 -23.14 16.79 -13.85
N ARG A 312 -21.83 16.51 -13.87
CA ARG A 312 -20.81 17.30 -14.57
C ARG A 312 -20.33 16.65 -15.85
N LEU A 313 -20.38 15.32 -15.91
CA LEU A 313 -20.17 14.57 -17.13
C LEU A 313 -21.33 14.83 -18.10
N ASN A 314 -21.04 14.76 -19.39
CA ASN A 314 -21.99 14.92 -20.47
C ASN A 314 -21.94 13.69 -21.39
N PRO A 315 -23.00 12.87 -21.46
CA PRO A 315 -24.27 13.03 -20.75
C PRO A 315 -24.11 12.84 -19.22
N PRO A 316 -24.98 13.47 -18.40
CA PRO A 316 -24.94 13.31 -16.95
C PRO A 316 -25.24 11.86 -16.56
N LEU A 317 -24.52 11.36 -15.57
CA LEU A 317 -24.83 10.07 -14.96
C LEU A 317 -26.09 10.17 -14.12
N GLN A 318 -26.91 9.14 -14.20
CA GLN A 318 -28.10 9.04 -13.36
C GLN A 318 -27.69 8.94 -11.88
N SER A 319 -28.50 9.52 -10.99
CA SER A 319 -28.29 9.47 -9.53
C SER A 319 -28.24 8.05 -8.97
N ILE A 320 -28.75 7.09 -9.73
CA ILE A 320 -28.83 5.66 -9.39
C ILE A 320 -27.54 4.89 -9.76
N TYR A 321 -26.57 5.53 -10.42
CA TYR A 321 -25.26 4.95 -10.72
C TYR A 321 -24.57 4.49 -9.43
N PHE A 322 -24.27 3.19 -9.36
CA PHE A 322 -23.68 2.55 -8.19
C PHE A 322 -22.22 2.17 -8.50
N GLY A 323 -21.31 3.07 -8.12
CA GLY A 323 -19.87 2.99 -8.34
C GLY A 323 -19.21 4.28 -7.84
N ASN A 324 -17.93 4.48 -8.11
CA ASN A 324 -17.20 5.68 -7.73
C ASN A 324 -17.20 6.71 -8.87
N VAL A 325 -17.63 7.95 -8.59
CA VAL A 325 -17.63 9.07 -9.56
C VAL A 325 -17.02 10.34 -8.96
N ILE A 326 -15.99 10.18 -8.13
CA ILE A 326 -15.47 11.29 -7.32
C ILE A 326 -14.11 11.72 -7.81
N PHE A 327 -14.04 12.93 -8.34
CA PHE A 327 -12.81 13.59 -8.76
C PHE A 327 -12.30 14.53 -7.67
N ILE A 328 -11.03 14.92 -7.75
CA ILE A 328 -10.40 15.79 -6.75
C ILE A 328 -10.01 17.12 -7.40
N ALA A 329 -10.59 18.23 -6.94
CA ALA A 329 -10.06 19.56 -7.21
C ALA A 329 -8.93 19.84 -6.22
N SER A 330 -7.80 20.39 -6.70
CA SER A 330 -6.59 20.59 -5.88
C SER A 330 -6.04 22.02 -5.96
N PRO A 331 -6.76 23.05 -5.45
CA PRO A 331 -6.20 24.40 -5.32
C PRO A 331 -4.89 24.39 -4.51
N VAL A 332 -3.90 25.13 -5.01
CA VAL A 332 -2.62 25.39 -4.34
C VAL A 332 -2.51 26.89 -4.09
N ALA A 333 -2.06 27.27 -2.89
CA ALA A 333 -1.80 28.66 -2.52
C ALA A 333 -0.55 28.76 -1.66
N LEU A 334 0.03 29.95 -1.56
CA LEU A 334 1.04 30.25 -0.55
C LEU A 334 0.34 30.54 0.79
N SER A 335 0.99 30.17 1.89
CA SER A 335 0.51 30.48 3.23
C SER A 335 0.27 31.98 3.40
N GLY A 336 1.19 32.82 2.93
CA GLY A 336 1.09 34.29 3.02
C GLY A 336 -0.16 34.86 2.35
N ASP A 337 -0.56 34.31 1.21
CA ASP A 337 -1.77 34.74 0.49
C ASP A 337 -3.02 34.43 1.33
N LEU A 338 -3.12 33.21 1.88
CA LEU A 338 -4.25 32.81 2.72
C LEU A 338 -4.37 33.65 4.01
N LEU A 339 -3.24 34.10 4.54
CA LEU A 339 -3.17 34.94 5.73
C LEU A 339 -3.58 36.39 5.45
N SER A 340 -3.05 36.97 4.37
CA SER A 340 -3.18 38.40 4.06
C SER A 340 -4.44 38.77 3.26
N GLU A 341 -4.93 37.88 2.41
CA GLU A 341 -6.08 38.16 1.54
C GLU A 341 -7.43 38.12 2.29
N SER A 342 -8.46 38.66 1.65
CA SER A 342 -9.84 38.52 2.13
C SER A 342 -10.34 37.07 2.05
N LEU A 343 -11.35 36.71 2.85
CA LEU A 343 -12.03 35.41 2.75
C LEU A 343 -12.53 35.18 1.32
N ARG A 344 -13.06 36.23 0.69
CA ARG A 344 -13.57 36.21 -0.69
C ARG A 344 -12.52 35.75 -1.70
N CYS A 345 -11.27 36.22 -1.60
CA CYS A 345 -10.20 35.79 -2.52
C CYS A 345 -9.95 34.28 -2.44
N THR A 346 -10.02 33.70 -1.23
CA THR A 346 -9.88 32.26 -1.05
C THR A 346 -11.11 31.50 -1.57
N VAL A 347 -12.32 32.04 -1.37
CA VAL A 347 -13.56 31.47 -1.95
C VAL A 347 -13.50 31.49 -3.48
N GLU A 348 -13.06 32.60 -4.08
CA GLU A 348 -12.85 32.73 -5.53
C GLU A 348 -11.84 31.72 -6.07
N ARG A 349 -10.74 31.49 -5.34
CA ARG A 349 -9.73 30.47 -5.68
C ARG A 349 -10.36 29.08 -5.71
N ILE A 350 -11.10 28.70 -4.67
CA ILE A 350 -11.81 27.42 -4.58
C ILE A 350 -12.87 27.30 -5.68
N HIS A 351 -13.66 28.36 -5.88
CA HIS A 351 -14.73 28.39 -6.88
C HIS A 351 -14.19 28.14 -8.29
N ARG A 352 -13.09 28.79 -8.67
CA ARG A 352 -12.45 28.57 -9.98
C ARG A 352 -12.00 27.13 -10.17
N GLU A 353 -11.37 26.53 -9.16
CA GLU A 353 -10.93 25.13 -9.26
C GLU A 353 -12.10 24.16 -9.33
N ILE A 354 -13.17 24.35 -8.56
CA ILE A 354 -14.38 23.52 -8.64
C ILE A 354 -15.09 23.72 -9.99
N LYS A 355 -15.13 24.95 -10.52
CA LYS A 355 -15.75 25.27 -11.80
C LYS A 355 -14.98 24.67 -12.98
N LYS A 356 -13.65 24.58 -12.89
CA LYS A 356 -12.76 23.93 -13.88
C LYS A 356 -13.06 22.45 -14.06
N MET A 357 -13.61 21.78 -13.04
CA MET A 357 -14.01 20.36 -13.09
C MET A 357 -15.30 20.18 -13.93
N ASP A 358 -15.30 20.54 -15.20
CA ASP A 358 -16.39 20.29 -16.15
C ASP A 358 -16.22 18.96 -16.90
N ASP A 359 -17.15 18.59 -17.79
CA ASP A 359 -17.09 17.32 -18.54
C ASP A 359 -15.74 17.11 -19.22
N GLU A 360 -15.17 18.16 -19.82
CA GLU A 360 -13.93 18.08 -20.56
C GLU A 360 -12.75 17.78 -19.62
N TYR A 361 -12.68 18.46 -18.48
CA TYR A 361 -11.65 18.19 -17.47
C TYR A 361 -11.79 16.80 -16.86
N LEU A 362 -13.02 16.38 -16.53
CA LEU A 362 -13.27 15.05 -15.95
C LEU A 362 -12.92 13.93 -16.93
N ARG A 363 -13.23 14.08 -18.22
CA ARG A 363 -12.87 13.11 -19.25
C ARG A 363 -11.36 13.08 -19.52
N SER A 364 -10.71 14.24 -19.49
CA SER A 364 -9.24 14.32 -19.54
C SER A 364 -8.62 13.56 -18.37
N ALA A 365 -9.20 13.66 -17.16
CA ALA A 365 -8.71 12.93 -15.99
C ALA A 365 -8.88 11.42 -16.16
N LEU A 366 -10.03 10.95 -16.66
CA LEU A 366 -10.25 9.53 -16.94
C LEU A 366 -9.26 8.98 -17.97
N ASP A 367 -8.97 9.76 -19.01
CA ASP A 367 -7.96 9.42 -20.02
C ASP A 367 -6.55 9.38 -19.41
N TYR A 368 -6.21 10.34 -18.54
CA TYR A 368 -4.92 10.34 -17.85
C TYR A 368 -4.75 9.05 -17.03
N LEU A 369 -5.80 8.66 -16.31
CA LEU A 369 -5.79 7.42 -15.53
C LEU A 369 -5.69 6.16 -16.40
N GLU A 370 -6.24 6.21 -17.62
CA GLU A 370 -6.12 5.12 -18.59
C GLU A 370 -4.69 5.04 -19.18
N GLU A 371 -4.03 6.17 -19.46
CA GLU A 371 -2.64 6.22 -19.93
C GLU A 371 -1.64 5.70 -18.89
N VAL A 372 -1.87 5.99 -17.60
CA VAL A 372 -1.01 5.53 -16.51
C VAL A 372 -1.03 3.99 -16.37
N GLY A 373 -2.10 3.33 -16.80
CA GLY A 373 -2.23 1.87 -16.81
C GLY A 373 -2.47 1.24 -15.43
N ASP A 374 -1.50 1.35 -14.51
CA ASP A 374 -1.69 0.98 -13.11
C ASP A 374 -2.00 2.22 -12.27
N VAL A 375 -3.28 2.49 -12.03
CA VAL A 375 -3.70 3.64 -11.19
C VAL A 375 -3.12 3.62 -9.77
N ASN A 376 -2.60 2.48 -9.28
CA ASN A 376 -1.92 2.38 -7.99
C ASN A 376 -0.50 2.99 -8.00
N SER A 377 0.06 3.28 -9.17
CA SER A 377 1.41 3.86 -9.32
C SER A 377 1.44 5.38 -9.31
N ILE A 378 0.29 6.03 -9.37
CA ILE A 378 0.19 7.50 -9.33
C ILE A 378 0.82 7.97 -8.02
N PRO A 379 1.81 8.89 -8.02
CA PRO A 379 2.52 9.37 -6.84
C PRO A 379 1.57 9.93 -5.79
N ARG A 380 1.17 9.03 -4.92
CA ARG A 380 0.25 9.23 -3.84
C ARG A 380 1.05 8.79 -2.65
N GLY A 381 1.70 9.75 -1.99
CA GLY A 381 2.48 9.48 -0.78
C GLY A 381 1.70 8.47 0.05
N SER A 382 2.37 7.43 0.56
CA SER A 382 1.72 6.28 1.19
C SER A 382 0.59 6.78 2.09
N ILE A 383 -0.66 6.58 1.66
CA ILE A 383 -1.87 7.27 2.17
C ILE A 383 -2.13 8.66 1.53
N THR A 384 -2.48 8.68 0.23
CA THR A 384 -3.59 9.51 -0.26
C THR A 384 -4.76 8.55 -0.36
N CYS A 385 -5.74 8.67 0.55
CA CYS A 385 -6.91 7.79 0.72
C CYS A 385 -6.71 6.51 1.55
N ALA A 386 -6.14 6.59 2.75
CA ALA A 386 -6.65 5.78 3.85
C ALA A 386 -7.59 6.67 4.69
N CYS A 387 -8.72 6.08 5.07
CA CYS A 387 -9.72 6.42 6.07
C CYS A 387 -9.96 7.84 6.60
N PRO A 388 -11.20 8.35 6.73
CA PRO A 388 -12.50 7.73 6.45
C PRO A 388 -13.19 8.39 5.23
N ASN A 389 -12.64 8.27 4.01
CA ASN A 389 -13.26 8.94 2.85
C ASN A 389 -14.63 8.34 2.50
N LEU A 390 -15.71 8.87 3.05
CA LEU A 390 -17.03 8.75 2.43
C LEU A 390 -17.19 9.98 1.53
N ASN A 391 -17.19 9.80 0.22
CA ASN A 391 -17.29 10.91 -0.72
C ASN A 391 -18.73 11.12 -1.16
N ILE A 392 -19.34 12.25 -0.80
CA ILE A 392 -20.65 12.64 -1.33
C ILE A 392 -20.73 14.16 -1.55
N VAL A 393 -21.67 14.61 -2.38
CA VAL A 393 -21.58 15.89 -3.08
C VAL A 393 -22.97 16.53 -3.22
N ASN A 394 -22.93 17.76 -3.71
CA ASN A 394 -23.99 18.74 -3.81
C ASN A 394 -24.88 18.50 -5.05
N PHE A 395 -26.05 17.84 -4.96
CA PHE A 395 -26.96 17.72 -6.11
C PHE A 395 -27.72 19.02 -6.43
N CYS A 396 -27.68 19.45 -7.68
CA CYS A 396 -28.71 20.25 -8.34
C CYS A 396 -29.02 19.59 -9.71
N LEU A 397 -30.30 19.21 -9.94
CA LEU A 397 -30.97 18.77 -11.21
C LEU A 397 -30.54 17.36 -11.76
N ILE A 398 -31.35 16.42 -12.29
CA ILE A 398 -32.76 16.29 -12.79
C ILE A 398 -33.18 14.79 -12.78
N PHE A 399 -34.46 14.51 -12.52
CA PHE A 399 -35.20 13.28 -12.88
C PHE A 399 -35.73 13.41 -14.33
N LEU A 400 -35.27 12.61 -15.31
CA LEU A 400 -36.04 12.21 -16.51
C LEU A 400 -35.19 11.31 -17.43
N LEU A 401 -35.79 10.25 -18.02
CA LEU A 401 -35.33 9.46 -19.18
C LEU A 401 -34.53 8.17 -18.92
N ALA A 402 -35.23 7.17 -18.37
CA ALA A 402 -35.08 5.77 -18.76
C ALA A 402 -35.93 5.49 -20.02
N ARG A 403 -35.35 4.85 -21.06
CA ARG A 403 -36.01 3.93 -22.03
C ARG A 403 -35.11 3.77 -23.27
N LEU A 404 -35.09 2.56 -23.84
CA LEU A 404 -34.44 2.12 -25.08
C LEU A 404 -32.92 1.82 -24.91
N HIS A 405 -32.35 0.70 -25.36
CA HIS A 405 -32.89 -0.45 -26.08
C HIS A 405 -31.90 -1.64 -25.95
N LEU A 406 -32.44 -2.84 -25.80
CA LEU A 406 -31.78 -4.15 -26.00
C LEU A 406 -31.43 -4.39 -27.48
N ARG A 407 -30.39 -5.20 -27.71
CA ARG A 407 -30.21 -6.26 -28.75
C ARG A 407 -28.76 -6.28 -29.25
N ALA A 408 -27.99 -7.32 -28.91
CA ALA A 408 -27.65 -8.48 -29.78
C ALA A 408 -26.17 -8.36 -30.20
N PHE A 409 -25.31 -9.37 -30.37
CA PHE A 409 -25.35 -10.83 -30.29
C PHE A 409 -23.87 -11.33 -30.29
N ASN A 410 -23.61 -12.51 -29.68
CA ASN A 410 -22.61 -13.57 -29.93
C ASN A 410 -21.45 -13.35 -30.96
N HIS A 411 -20.21 -13.87 -30.84
CA HIS A 411 -19.78 -15.26 -30.52
C HIS A 411 -18.22 -15.38 -30.40
N LYS A 412 -17.71 -16.23 -29.46
CA LYS A 412 -16.55 -17.21 -29.50
C LYS A 412 -15.16 -16.77 -30.04
N LYS A 413 -13.97 -17.10 -29.52
CA LYS A 413 -13.37 -18.20 -28.71
C LYS A 413 -11.97 -17.72 -28.19
N THR A 414 -11.70 -17.72 -26.89
CA THR A 414 -10.79 -18.60 -26.11
C THR A 414 -9.32 -18.74 -26.57
N LEU A 415 -8.39 -18.19 -25.76
CA LEU A 415 -7.08 -18.78 -25.46
C LEU A 415 -6.79 -18.53 -23.96
N ASN A 416 -6.99 -19.56 -23.13
CA ASN A 416 -6.81 -19.50 -21.67
C ASN A 416 -5.31 -19.56 -21.32
N ILE A 417 -4.82 -18.61 -20.53
CA ILE A 417 -3.64 -18.78 -19.68
C ILE A 417 -4.10 -18.43 -18.26
N ALA A 418 -4.26 -19.46 -17.43
CA ALA A 418 -4.77 -19.35 -16.07
C ALA A 418 -3.63 -19.03 -15.09
N PHE A 419 -3.74 -17.95 -14.33
CA PHE A 419 -2.92 -17.76 -13.12
C PHE A 419 -3.66 -18.38 -11.92
N ALA A 420 -3.24 -19.58 -11.55
CA ALA A 420 -3.63 -20.22 -10.30
C ALA A 420 -2.88 -19.58 -9.12
N GLY A 421 -3.58 -19.27 -8.03
CA GLY A 421 -2.97 -18.66 -6.85
C GLY A 421 -3.86 -18.65 -5.62
N GLY A 422 -4.57 -19.75 -5.37
CA GLY A 422 -5.08 -20.09 -4.04
C GLY A 422 -3.92 -20.53 -3.14
N GLY A 423 -4.07 -20.30 -1.84
CA GLY A 423 -3.08 -20.67 -0.82
C GLY A 423 -3.00 -22.18 -0.57
N ASP A 424 -2.04 -22.84 -1.23
CA ASP A 424 -1.56 -24.16 -0.84
C ASP A 424 -0.22 -24.05 -0.12
N THR A 425 -0.17 -24.44 1.15
CA THR A 425 1.07 -24.69 1.88
C THR A 425 1.51 -26.13 1.67
N MET A 426 2.82 -26.36 1.56
CA MET A 426 3.39 -27.71 1.46
C MET A 426 3.81 -28.19 2.86
N LYS A 427 3.51 -29.45 3.17
CA LYS A 427 3.97 -30.07 4.42
C LYS A 427 5.41 -30.55 4.25
N ILE A 428 6.34 -29.91 4.96
CA ILE A 428 7.76 -30.27 4.99
C ILE A 428 8.04 -31.02 6.28
N ASN A 429 8.59 -32.23 6.19
CA ASN A 429 9.03 -33.01 7.33
C ASN A 429 10.56 -32.93 7.43
N THR A 430 11.05 -32.14 8.36
CA THR A 430 12.49 -32.07 8.67
C THR A 430 12.96 -33.39 9.25
N LYS A 431 14.02 -33.96 8.66
CA LYS A 431 14.68 -35.20 9.12
C LYS A 431 15.88 -34.90 9.98
N GLU A 432 16.69 -33.93 9.55
CA GLU A 432 17.93 -33.60 10.23
C GLU A 432 18.23 -32.10 10.09
N SER A 433 18.90 -31.55 11.11
CA SER A 433 19.37 -30.17 11.13
C SER A 433 20.76 -30.18 11.75
N ILE A 434 21.77 -29.80 10.98
CA ILE A 434 23.19 -29.93 11.34
C ILE A 434 23.89 -28.60 11.10
N ILE A 435 24.84 -28.28 11.97
CA ILE A 435 25.82 -27.22 11.71
C ILE A 435 27.05 -27.83 11.05
N VAL A 436 27.30 -27.47 9.79
CA VAL A 436 28.44 -27.97 9.01
C VAL A 436 29.62 -27.02 9.16
N ARG A 437 30.70 -27.54 9.76
CA ARG A 437 31.95 -26.80 10.01
C ARG A 437 33.02 -27.12 8.96
N PRO A 438 34.00 -26.24 8.74
CA PRO A 438 35.12 -26.51 7.83
C PRO A 438 35.87 -27.81 8.16
N SER A 439 36.46 -28.45 7.16
CA SER A 439 37.15 -29.76 7.32
C SER A 439 38.52 -29.67 8.01
N GLN A 440 39.10 -28.48 8.12
CA GLN A 440 40.36 -28.22 8.83
C GLN A 440 40.11 -27.24 9.98
N GLU A 441 40.76 -27.46 11.13
CA GLU A 441 40.64 -26.58 12.29
C GLU A 441 41.44 -25.27 12.12
N ASP A 442 42.49 -25.27 11.28
CA ASP A 442 43.38 -24.11 11.04
C ASP A 442 42.85 -23.13 9.97
N ILE A 443 41.56 -22.80 10.03
CA ILE A 443 41.06 -21.65 9.26
C ILE A 443 41.56 -20.34 9.89
N PRO A 444 41.81 -19.27 9.11
CA PRO A 444 42.20 -17.98 9.66
C PRO A 444 41.17 -17.42 10.64
N GLN A 445 41.49 -17.47 11.93
CA GLN A 445 40.68 -16.92 13.01
C GLN A 445 40.90 -15.41 13.09
N GLN A 446 40.17 -14.66 12.26
CA GLN A 446 40.32 -13.21 12.17
C GLN A 446 38.99 -12.48 12.09
N ARG A 447 39.02 -11.19 12.43
CA ARG A 447 37.91 -10.27 12.20
C ARG A 447 38.02 -9.69 10.81
N LEU A 448 37.05 -9.98 9.96
CA LEU A 448 36.98 -9.44 8.62
C LEU A 448 36.17 -8.15 8.65
N TRP A 449 36.88 -7.03 8.48
CA TRP A 449 36.28 -5.70 8.38
C TRP A 449 35.34 -5.61 7.18
N LEU A 450 34.16 -5.03 7.39
CA LEU A 450 33.15 -4.81 6.35
C LEU A 450 33.21 -3.37 5.82
N SER A 451 33.19 -3.26 4.49
CA SER A 451 33.11 -1.96 3.81
C SER A 451 31.71 -1.36 3.96
N ASN A 452 31.57 -0.04 3.75
CA ASN A 452 30.23 0.57 3.77
C ASN A 452 29.31 -0.03 2.69
N MET A 453 29.88 -0.53 1.59
CA MET A 453 29.17 -1.29 0.57
C MET A 453 28.57 -2.60 1.11
N ASP A 454 29.27 -3.28 2.02
CA ASP A 454 28.76 -4.49 2.68
C ASP A 454 27.66 -4.20 3.70
N LEU A 455 27.62 -2.96 4.22
CA LEU A 455 26.66 -2.50 5.22
C LEU A 455 25.39 -1.85 4.64
N MET A 456 25.38 -1.48 3.34
CA MET A 456 24.24 -0.83 2.68
C MET A 456 23.01 -1.74 2.54
N TYR A 457 23.20 -3.05 2.52
CA TYR A 457 22.10 -4.00 2.34
C TYR A 457 21.57 -4.42 3.72
N PRO A 458 20.24 -4.29 4.00
CA PRO A 458 19.69 -4.65 5.30
C PRO A 458 20.07 -6.07 5.73
N ARG A 459 19.96 -6.36 7.03
CA ARG A 459 20.20 -7.67 7.65
C ARG A 459 19.16 -8.71 7.16
N TYR A 460 19.27 -9.14 5.90
CA TYR A 460 18.35 -10.09 5.27
C TYR A 460 19.09 -11.15 4.46
N TYR A 461 18.48 -12.32 4.37
CA TYR A 461 18.95 -13.43 3.56
C TYR A 461 18.42 -13.30 2.12
N CYS A 462 19.30 -13.35 1.13
CA CYS A 462 18.91 -13.67 -0.24
C CYS A 462 18.55 -15.13 -0.30
N THR A 463 17.41 -15.48 -0.91
CA THR A 463 16.94 -16.85 -0.90
C THR A 463 16.81 -17.40 -2.32
N SER A 464 17.32 -18.60 -2.59
CA SER A 464 17.13 -19.26 -3.88
C SER A 464 16.89 -20.77 -3.75
N THR A 465 16.22 -21.39 -4.74
CA THR A 465 15.90 -22.83 -4.76
C THR A 465 16.32 -23.47 -6.08
N SER A 466 16.75 -24.73 -6.06
CA SER A 466 17.18 -25.47 -7.27
C SER A 466 16.81 -26.96 -7.26
N ARG A 467 16.31 -27.52 -8.38
CA ARG A 467 15.80 -28.92 -8.48
C ARG A 467 16.86 -29.94 -8.95
N MET A 468 17.05 -31.08 -8.25
CA MET A 468 18.10 -32.12 -8.42
C MET A 468 17.58 -33.56 -8.11
N ALA A 469 18.43 -34.62 -8.08
CA ALA A 469 18.08 -36.02 -7.72
C ALA A 469 19.08 -36.62 -6.67
N PRO A 470 18.73 -37.63 -5.83
CA PRO A 470 19.53 -38.05 -4.64
C PRO A 470 20.75 -38.97 -4.93
N PRO A 471 21.71 -39.20 -3.98
CA PRO A 471 21.67 -38.95 -2.51
C PRO A 471 22.66 -37.90 -1.94
N ILE A 472 22.31 -37.35 -0.76
CA ILE A 472 22.76 -36.08 -0.17
C ILE A 472 23.95 -36.15 0.81
N PHE A 473 24.13 -37.26 1.53
CA PHE A 473 25.15 -37.34 2.60
C PHE A 473 26.59 -37.28 2.08
N GLU A 474 26.84 -37.75 0.85
CA GLU A 474 28.17 -37.70 0.22
C GLU A 474 28.63 -36.26 -0.11
N LYS A 475 27.72 -35.28 -0.07
CA LYS A 475 27.99 -33.88 -0.45
C LYS A 475 28.35 -32.98 0.74
N LEU A 476 28.13 -33.45 1.97
CA LEU A 476 28.51 -32.74 3.19
C LEU A 476 30.03 -32.58 3.31
N GLU A 477 30.80 -33.60 2.93
CA GLU A 477 32.27 -33.53 2.99
C GLU A 477 32.84 -32.50 2.00
N ALA A 478 32.23 -32.38 0.82
CA ALA A 478 32.56 -31.32 -0.12
C ALA A 478 32.23 -29.91 0.43
N LEU A 479 31.14 -29.78 1.21
CA LEU A 479 30.78 -28.52 1.87
C LEU A 479 31.82 -28.16 2.95
N ARG A 480 32.25 -29.15 3.76
CA ARG A 480 33.31 -28.94 4.76
C ARG A 480 34.61 -28.46 4.12
N LYS A 481 34.99 -29.03 2.98
CA LYS A 481 36.21 -28.69 2.23
C LYS A 481 36.14 -27.30 1.57
N VAL A 482 35.01 -26.91 0.97
CA VAL A 482 34.89 -25.58 0.34
C VAL A 482 34.86 -24.45 1.38
N LEU A 483 34.38 -24.71 2.60
CA LEU A 483 34.37 -23.71 3.67
C LEU A 483 35.77 -23.33 4.16
N VAL A 484 36.81 -24.11 3.85
CA VAL A 484 38.20 -23.78 4.22
C VAL A 484 38.71 -22.55 3.44
N PRO A 485 38.73 -22.52 2.11
CA PRO A 485 39.08 -21.31 1.37
C PRO A 485 38.04 -20.20 1.50
N PHE A 486 36.76 -20.53 1.76
CA PHE A 486 35.67 -19.58 1.98
C PHE A 486 35.31 -19.43 3.47
N TYR A 487 36.32 -19.39 4.34
CA TYR A 487 36.13 -19.38 5.79
C TYR A 487 35.22 -18.29 6.36
N PRO A 488 35.04 -17.08 5.76
CA PRO A 488 34.07 -16.11 6.30
C PRO A 488 32.63 -16.60 6.24
N VAL A 489 32.29 -17.53 5.33
CA VAL A 489 30.95 -18.12 5.21
C VAL A 489 30.57 -18.92 6.45
N ALA A 490 31.55 -19.53 7.11
CA ALA A 490 31.37 -20.27 8.36
C ALA A 490 31.40 -19.36 9.61
N GLY A 491 31.53 -18.05 9.44
CA GLY A 491 31.61 -17.07 10.53
C GLY A 491 30.26 -16.62 11.10
N ARG A 492 30.31 -15.59 11.93
CA ARG A 492 29.15 -14.86 12.48
C ARG A 492 29.33 -13.36 12.31
N LEU A 493 28.22 -12.61 12.28
CA LEU A 493 28.34 -11.16 12.45
C LEU A 493 28.81 -10.86 13.87
N ALA A 494 29.61 -9.82 13.99
CA ALA A 494 30.01 -9.29 15.28
C ALA A 494 30.14 -7.77 15.20
N ARG A 495 30.44 -7.14 16.33
CA ARG A 495 30.77 -5.73 16.40
C ARG A 495 32.20 -5.56 16.89
N ASP A 496 32.91 -4.60 16.30
CA ASP A 496 34.19 -4.13 16.82
C ASP A 496 34.00 -3.26 18.07
N GLU A 497 35.11 -2.79 18.65
CA GLU A 497 35.12 -1.93 19.85
C GLU A 497 34.35 -0.62 19.67
N ASN A 498 34.15 -0.16 18.42
CA ASN A 498 33.42 1.04 18.08
C ASN A 498 31.96 0.76 17.69
N GLY A 499 31.48 -0.48 17.83
CA GLY A 499 30.12 -0.90 17.49
C GLY A 499 29.89 -1.13 15.99
N ARG A 500 30.91 -1.04 15.14
CA ARG A 500 30.83 -1.28 13.69
C ARG A 500 30.68 -2.77 13.42
N ILE A 501 29.80 -3.13 12.48
CA ILE A 501 29.55 -4.54 12.14
C ILE A 501 30.74 -5.10 11.33
N GLU A 502 31.17 -6.29 11.70
CA GLU A 502 32.22 -7.07 11.06
C GLU A 502 31.84 -8.56 10.97
N ILE A 503 32.61 -9.37 10.25
CA ILE A 503 32.47 -10.83 10.27
C ILE A 503 33.55 -11.42 11.16
N ASN A 504 33.14 -12.08 12.24
CA ASN A 504 34.02 -12.94 13.02
C ASN A 504 34.19 -14.27 12.29
N CYS A 505 35.37 -14.53 11.72
CA CYS A 505 35.69 -15.74 10.98
C CYS A 505 36.02 -16.91 11.93
N ASN A 506 35.05 -17.27 12.77
CA ASN A 506 35.24 -18.21 13.88
C ASN A 506 35.03 -19.69 13.51
N GLY A 507 34.62 -19.98 12.28
CA GLY A 507 34.42 -21.36 11.83
C GLY A 507 33.25 -22.08 12.47
N GLU A 508 32.33 -21.37 13.12
CA GLU A 508 31.18 -21.97 13.79
C GLU A 508 30.30 -22.80 12.85
N GLY A 509 30.34 -22.53 11.55
CA GLY A 509 29.74 -23.35 10.50
C GLY A 509 28.43 -22.80 9.98
N VAL A 510 27.84 -23.53 9.03
CA VAL A 510 26.62 -23.14 8.29
C VAL A 510 25.45 -24.05 8.68
N LEU A 511 24.23 -23.54 8.62
CA LEU A 511 23.04 -24.37 8.89
C LEU A 511 22.72 -25.22 7.67
N PHE A 512 22.60 -26.54 7.85
CA PHE A 512 22.22 -27.49 6.82
C PHE A 512 21.06 -28.36 7.30
N VAL A 513 19.93 -28.28 6.60
CA VAL A 513 18.68 -29.00 6.92
C VAL A 513 18.41 -30.05 5.86
N VAL A 514 18.08 -31.26 6.28
CA VAL A 514 17.58 -32.34 5.42
C VAL A 514 16.09 -32.53 5.71
N ALA A 515 15.27 -32.50 4.68
CA ALA A 515 13.82 -32.64 4.80
C ALA A 515 13.21 -33.49 3.67
N ASP A 516 11.99 -33.94 3.86
CA ASP A 516 11.16 -34.51 2.80
C ASP A 516 9.76 -33.91 2.76
N THR A 517 9.04 -34.20 1.67
CA THR A 517 7.64 -33.83 1.50
C THR A 517 6.89 -34.87 0.68
N GLU A 518 5.61 -35.06 1.00
CA GLU A 518 4.69 -35.90 0.23
C GLU A 518 4.26 -35.26 -1.10
N SER A 519 4.56 -33.98 -1.30
CA SER A 519 4.32 -33.27 -2.55
C SER A 519 5.26 -33.72 -3.66
N THR A 520 4.81 -33.56 -4.91
CA THR A 520 5.65 -33.68 -6.10
C THR A 520 6.25 -32.33 -6.49
N THR A 521 7.36 -32.35 -7.22
CA THR A 521 7.99 -31.11 -7.71
C THR A 521 7.16 -30.35 -8.75
N GLU A 522 6.17 -31.00 -9.36
CA GLU A 522 5.21 -30.37 -10.30
C GLU A 522 4.21 -29.48 -9.55
N GLU A 523 3.88 -29.85 -8.31
CA GLU A 523 3.00 -29.06 -7.42
C GLU A 523 3.62 -27.74 -6.93
N LEU A 524 4.90 -27.49 -7.23
CA LEU A 524 5.56 -26.20 -6.97
C LEU A 524 5.04 -25.07 -7.88
N GLY A 525 4.37 -25.40 -8.99
CA GLY A 525 3.69 -24.44 -9.87
C GLY A 525 4.61 -23.61 -10.79
N GLU A 526 4.01 -22.71 -11.58
CA GLU A 526 4.73 -21.88 -12.56
C GLU A 526 5.20 -20.51 -12.05
N PHE A 527 6.34 -20.10 -12.62
CA PHE A 527 7.08 -18.81 -12.64
C PHE A 527 7.16 -17.84 -11.44
N MET A 528 6.36 -17.95 -10.38
CA MET A 528 6.29 -16.91 -9.33
C MET A 528 6.80 -17.39 -7.95
N PRO A 529 7.45 -16.52 -7.15
CA PRO A 529 7.80 -16.84 -5.77
C PRO A 529 6.51 -17.10 -4.96
N SER A 530 6.43 -18.26 -4.31
CA SER A 530 5.25 -18.70 -3.56
C SER A 530 5.63 -19.12 -2.14
N MET A 531 4.63 -19.23 -1.26
CA MET A 531 4.79 -19.82 0.09
C MET A 531 5.49 -21.19 0.04
N LYS A 532 5.22 -22.00 -1.00
CA LYS A 532 5.86 -23.32 -1.19
C LYS A 532 7.38 -23.21 -1.38
N PHE A 533 7.87 -22.21 -2.14
CA PHE A 533 9.31 -21.97 -2.31
C PHE A 533 9.98 -21.45 -1.03
N ARG A 534 9.27 -20.63 -0.25
CA ARG A 534 9.77 -20.13 1.04
C ARG A 534 9.99 -21.25 2.05
N GLN A 535 9.11 -22.27 2.06
CA GLN A 535 9.21 -23.44 2.93
C GLN A 535 10.39 -24.38 2.58
N LEU A 536 11.05 -24.17 1.43
CA LEU A 536 12.21 -24.94 0.99
C LEU A 536 13.54 -24.40 1.54
N ILE A 537 13.51 -23.37 2.40
CA ILE A 537 14.71 -22.74 3.00
C ILE A 537 14.53 -22.64 4.51
N PRO A 538 15.59 -22.86 5.31
CA PRO A 538 15.48 -22.73 6.76
C PRO A 538 15.15 -21.30 7.18
N THR A 539 14.31 -21.16 8.18
CA THR A 539 14.03 -19.87 8.82
C THR A 539 14.86 -19.72 10.09
N VAL A 540 15.57 -18.60 10.22
CA VAL A 540 16.23 -18.19 11.47
C VAL A 540 15.57 -16.92 11.98
N ASP A 541 15.60 -16.71 13.30
CA ASP A 541 15.04 -15.50 13.90
C ASP A 541 15.93 -14.30 13.55
N THR A 542 15.45 -13.45 12.64
CA THR A 542 16.17 -12.24 12.21
C THR A 542 15.96 -11.04 13.14
N ASN A 543 15.12 -11.17 14.19
CA ASN A 543 14.80 -10.09 15.14
C ASN A 543 15.64 -10.15 16.43
N LEU A 544 16.68 -10.98 16.46
CA LEU A 544 17.56 -11.11 17.63
C LEU A 544 18.41 -9.84 17.81
N GLU A 545 18.45 -9.31 19.04
CA GLU A 545 19.38 -8.22 19.42
C GLU A 545 20.85 -8.63 19.23
N ASP A 546 21.13 -9.92 19.43
CA ASP A 546 22.43 -10.53 19.26
C ASP A 546 22.66 -10.98 17.81
N ILE A 547 23.38 -10.16 17.05
CA ILE A 547 23.71 -10.42 15.64
C ILE A 547 24.65 -11.62 15.44
N SER A 548 25.29 -12.11 16.50
CA SER A 548 26.25 -13.21 16.43
C SER A 548 25.60 -14.60 16.41
N ARG A 549 24.29 -14.69 16.68
CA ARG A 549 23.59 -15.98 16.78
C ARG A 549 23.34 -16.68 15.45
N ASN A 550 23.12 -15.92 14.38
CA ASN A 550 22.62 -16.50 13.14
C ASN A 550 23.77 -16.91 12.20
N PRO A 551 23.72 -18.12 11.61
CA PRO A 551 24.65 -18.53 10.56
C PRO A 551 24.52 -17.64 9.32
N LEU A 552 25.63 -17.30 8.69
CA LEU A 552 25.63 -16.45 7.50
C LEU A 552 25.16 -17.19 6.23
N LEU A 553 25.13 -18.52 6.26
CA LEU A 553 24.60 -19.38 5.21
C LEU A 553 23.63 -20.41 5.79
N LEU A 554 22.46 -20.50 5.17
CA LEU A 554 21.39 -21.45 5.46
C LEU A 554 21.17 -22.33 4.24
N LEU A 555 21.15 -23.64 4.42
CA LEU A 555 20.94 -24.61 3.37
C LEU A 555 19.83 -25.57 3.79
N GLN A 556 18.93 -25.88 2.88
CA GLN A 556 17.96 -26.96 3.06
C GLN A 556 17.93 -27.81 1.80
N VAL A 557 18.03 -29.12 1.98
CA VAL A 557 17.76 -30.07 0.93
C VAL A 557 16.44 -30.78 1.22
N THR A 558 15.50 -30.65 0.30
CA THR A 558 14.16 -31.26 0.40
C THR A 558 13.95 -32.31 -0.68
N SER A 559 13.70 -33.56 -0.29
CA SER A 559 13.31 -34.63 -1.20
C SER A 559 11.79 -34.66 -1.40
N PHE A 560 11.35 -34.81 -2.64
CA PHE A 560 9.95 -34.88 -3.04
C PHE A 560 9.55 -36.32 -3.33
N LYS A 561 8.26 -36.63 -3.18
CA LYS A 561 7.69 -37.95 -3.43
C LYS A 561 7.98 -38.50 -4.82
N CYS A 562 8.08 -37.63 -5.82
CA CYS A 562 8.39 -37.99 -7.21
C CYS A 562 9.89 -38.28 -7.47
N GLY A 563 10.73 -38.30 -6.43
CA GLY A 563 12.19 -38.49 -6.56
C GLY A 563 12.98 -37.22 -6.91
N GLY A 564 12.30 -36.08 -7.07
CA GLY A 564 12.95 -34.78 -7.20
C GLY A 564 13.53 -34.28 -5.88
N VAL A 565 14.55 -33.44 -5.93
CA VAL A 565 15.22 -32.84 -4.77
C VAL A 565 15.22 -31.33 -4.99
N CYS A 566 15.11 -30.52 -3.93
CA CYS A 566 15.34 -29.09 -3.99
C CYS A 566 16.45 -28.67 -3.02
N LEU A 567 17.45 -27.93 -3.50
CA LEU A 567 18.42 -27.21 -2.67
C LEU A 567 17.97 -25.75 -2.51
N GLY A 568 17.49 -25.42 -1.32
CA GLY A 568 17.23 -24.06 -0.86
C GLY A 568 18.45 -23.43 -0.22
N VAL A 569 18.76 -22.19 -0.58
CA VAL A 569 19.93 -21.43 -0.12
C VAL A 569 19.48 -20.09 0.43
N GLY A 570 19.68 -19.85 1.72
CA GLY A 570 19.59 -18.55 2.37
C GLY A 570 20.99 -17.96 2.58
N TRP A 571 21.32 -16.87 1.87
CA TRP A 571 22.63 -16.22 1.87
C TRP A 571 22.57 -14.86 2.55
N HIS A 572 23.34 -14.65 3.62
CA HIS A 572 23.39 -13.34 4.28
C HIS A 572 24.15 -12.33 3.40
N HIS A 573 23.50 -11.25 2.98
CA HIS A 573 24.05 -10.33 1.97
C HIS A 573 25.36 -9.63 2.36
N THR A 574 25.70 -9.55 3.65
CA THR A 574 27.00 -9.00 4.09
C THR A 574 28.21 -9.85 3.72
N LEU A 575 28.03 -11.12 3.33
CA LEU A 575 29.12 -12.01 2.94
C LEU A 575 29.74 -11.57 1.61
N ALA A 576 28.90 -11.48 0.58
CA ALA A 576 29.27 -11.13 -0.78
C ALA A 576 28.02 -10.89 -1.64
N ASP A 577 28.23 -10.24 -2.79
CA ASP A 577 27.24 -10.13 -3.86
C ASP A 577 27.03 -11.46 -4.61
N GLY A 578 26.13 -11.47 -5.60
CA GLY A 578 25.78 -12.68 -6.36
C GLY A 578 26.96 -13.36 -7.06
N THR A 579 27.96 -12.61 -7.51
CA THR A 579 29.19 -13.18 -8.11
C THR A 579 30.00 -13.95 -7.07
N GLY A 580 30.15 -13.39 -5.86
CA GLY A 580 30.81 -14.08 -4.75
C GLY A 580 30.04 -15.33 -4.30
N ALA A 581 28.71 -15.23 -4.17
CA ALA A 581 27.86 -16.37 -3.81
C ALA A 581 27.99 -17.54 -4.81
N LEU A 582 28.03 -17.25 -6.11
CA LEU A 582 28.24 -18.26 -7.15
C LEU A 582 29.65 -18.82 -7.19
N HIS A 583 30.66 -18.02 -6.89
CA HIS A 583 32.02 -18.52 -6.74
C HIS A 583 32.08 -19.60 -5.67
N PHE A 584 31.40 -19.39 -4.53
CA PHE A 584 31.25 -20.38 -3.48
C PHE A 584 30.48 -21.62 -3.96
N ILE A 585 29.26 -21.44 -4.51
CA ILE A 585 28.39 -22.56 -4.92
C ILE A 585 29.06 -23.43 -5.99
N ASN A 586 29.70 -22.84 -7.00
CA ASN A 586 30.39 -23.59 -8.05
C ASN A 586 31.64 -24.32 -7.53
N SER A 587 32.34 -23.74 -6.56
CA SER A 587 33.47 -24.39 -5.89
C SER A 587 33.00 -25.60 -5.09
N TRP A 588 31.88 -25.45 -4.38
CA TRP A 588 31.23 -26.54 -3.64
C TRP A 588 30.78 -27.66 -4.58
N ALA A 589 30.09 -27.32 -5.66
CA ALA A 589 29.62 -28.24 -6.69
C ALA A 589 30.79 -29.00 -7.36
N THR A 590 31.91 -28.32 -7.59
CA THR A 590 33.11 -28.94 -8.18
C THR A 590 33.71 -29.99 -7.25
N LEU A 591 33.86 -29.68 -5.96
CA LEU A 591 34.33 -30.67 -4.98
C LEU A 591 33.36 -31.82 -4.81
N ALA A 592 32.06 -31.53 -4.81
CA ALA A 592 31.00 -32.52 -4.70
C ALA A 592 31.02 -33.57 -5.83
N ARG A 593 31.55 -33.21 -7.01
CA ARG A 593 31.73 -34.14 -8.14
C ARG A 593 33.00 -34.98 -8.07
N GLY A 594 33.92 -34.69 -7.15
CA GLY A 594 35.22 -35.35 -7.09
C GLY A 594 36.10 -35.09 -8.31
N LEU A 595 35.87 -34.00 -9.05
CA LEU A 595 36.70 -33.63 -10.21
C LEU A 595 38.11 -33.26 -9.74
N PRO A 596 39.17 -33.59 -10.50
CA PRO A 596 40.56 -33.27 -10.17
C PRO A 596 40.90 -31.79 -10.42
N ILE A 597 39.98 -30.89 -10.10
CA ILE A 597 40.07 -29.44 -10.35
C ILE A 597 40.32 -28.74 -9.02
N THR A 598 41.42 -27.97 -8.95
CA THR A 598 41.74 -27.14 -7.78
C THR A 598 40.78 -25.96 -7.69
N ILE A 599 40.15 -25.76 -6.53
CA ILE A 599 39.31 -24.57 -6.28
C ILE A 599 40.20 -23.32 -6.28
N THR A 600 39.76 -22.28 -6.97
CA THR A 600 40.39 -20.96 -6.86
C THR A 600 39.91 -20.28 -5.57
N PRO A 601 40.81 -19.82 -4.67
CA PRO A 601 40.40 -19.21 -3.40
C PRO A 601 39.76 -17.82 -3.61
N PRO A 602 38.85 -17.39 -2.71
CA PRO A 602 38.30 -16.04 -2.73
C PRO A 602 39.35 -15.00 -2.34
N PHE A 603 39.31 -13.84 -2.98
CA PHE A 603 40.07 -12.67 -2.55
C PHE A 603 39.25 -11.89 -1.50
N LEU A 604 39.80 -11.76 -0.30
CA LEU A 604 39.06 -11.35 0.91
C LEU A 604 39.37 -9.95 1.42
N ASP A 605 40.40 -9.28 0.91
CA ASP A 605 40.75 -7.94 1.39
C ASP A 605 39.68 -6.90 1.00
N ARG A 606 38.92 -6.44 2.00
CA ARG A 606 37.86 -5.43 1.89
C ARG A 606 38.36 -4.01 2.00
N THR A 607 39.57 -3.80 2.52
CA THR A 607 40.09 -2.46 2.82
C THR A 607 40.30 -1.62 1.55
N ILE A 608 40.42 -2.29 0.41
CA ILE A 608 40.49 -1.67 -0.92
C ILE A 608 39.26 -0.78 -1.26
N LEU A 609 38.10 -1.04 -0.62
CA LEU A 609 36.86 -0.25 -0.76
C LEU A 609 36.69 0.82 0.33
N ARG A 610 37.70 1.10 1.16
CA ARG A 610 37.67 2.26 2.05
C ARG A 610 37.64 3.57 1.24
N GLY A 611 36.94 4.56 1.79
CA GLY A 611 37.05 5.94 1.30
C GLY A 611 38.48 6.47 1.43
N ARG A 612 38.77 7.55 0.71
CA ARG A 612 40.09 8.20 0.71
C ARG A 612 40.35 8.90 2.04
N VAL A 613 41.63 9.03 2.39
CA VAL A 613 42.06 9.87 3.52
C VAL A 613 41.78 11.32 3.13
N ALA A 614 40.85 11.96 3.85
CA ALA A 614 40.08 13.15 3.45
C ALA A 614 39.06 12.85 2.32
N PRO A 615 37.83 12.43 2.68
CA PRO A 615 36.76 12.15 1.73
C PRO A 615 36.54 13.35 0.80
N LYS A 616 36.47 13.08 -0.50
CA LYS A 616 36.16 14.09 -1.52
C LYS A 616 34.94 13.62 -2.29
N SER A 617 33.78 14.07 -1.85
CA SER A 617 32.53 13.94 -2.61
C SER A 617 32.51 14.96 -3.76
N ILE A 618 33.17 14.62 -4.88
CA ILE A 618 33.31 15.50 -6.06
C ILE A 618 32.04 15.49 -6.92
N PHE A 619 31.25 14.42 -6.86
CA PHE A 619 30.03 14.26 -7.63
C PHE A 619 28.78 14.41 -6.75
N HIS A 620 27.72 14.99 -7.31
CA HIS A 620 26.45 15.18 -6.60
C HIS A 620 25.71 13.84 -6.45
N HIS A 621 25.91 13.19 -5.30
CA HIS A 621 25.19 11.97 -4.91
C HIS A 621 23.82 12.33 -4.32
N SER A 622 22.89 12.81 -5.16
CA SER A 622 21.61 13.32 -4.69
C SER A 622 20.66 12.22 -4.20
N ASN A 623 20.11 12.40 -2.99
CA ASN A 623 18.94 11.68 -2.48
C ASN A 623 17.60 12.33 -2.91
N ASP A 624 17.63 13.09 -4.01
CA ASP A 624 16.48 13.84 -4.51
C ASP A 624 15.40 12.89 -5.07
N GLN A 625 14.12 13.24 -4.87
CA GLN A 625 12.94 12.39 -5.15
C GLN A 625 12.52 12.38 -6.64
N LYS A 626 13.48 12.40 -7.56
CA LYS A 626 13.23 12.29 -9.01
C LYS A 626 13.09 10.83 -9.45
N THR A 627 12.47 10.60 -10.61
CA THR A 627 12.34 9.27 -11.22
C THR A 627 13.71 8.73 -11.66
N LYS A 628 14.14 7.56 -11.17
CA LYS A 628 15.47 6.96 -11.44
C LYS A 628 15.37 5.50 -11.89
N LEU A 629 15.94 5.17 -13.06
CA LEU A 629 16.31 3.79 -13.38
C LEU A 629 17.64 3.47 -12.69
N ARG A 630 17.60 2.52 -11.76
CA ARG A 630 18.71 2.05 -10.93
C ARG A 630 19.27 0.77 -11.51
N LEU A 631 20.54 0.78 -11.87
CA LEU A 631 21.21 -0.37 -12.47
C LEU A 631 22.38 -0.79 -11.60
N PRO A 632 22.44 -2.05 -11.13
CA PRO A 632 23.61 -2.58 -10.48
C PRO A 632 24.76 -2.64 -11.48
N VAL A 633 25.86 -1.98 -11.16
CA VAL A 633 27.09 -1.95 -11.93
C VAL A 633 28.17 -2.65 -11.12
N ASP A 634 28.74 -3.70 -11.70
CA ASP A 634 29.89 -4.39 -11.11
C ASP A 634 31.12 -3.46 -11.13
N GLY A 635 31.56 -3.05 -9.95
CA GLY A 635 32.70 -2.16 -9.77
C GLY A 635 34.05 -2.87 -9.91
N ARG A 636 34.11 -4.22 -9.94
CA ARG A 636 35.38 -4.98 -9.91
C ARG A 636 36.35 -4.57 -11.02
N SER A 637 35.86 -4.42 -12.24
CA SER A 637 36.69 -4.06 -13.41
C SER A 637 36.85 -2.55 -13.61
N ARG A 638 36.16 -1.73 -12.81
CA ARG A 638 36.05 -0.27 -12.98
C ARG A 638 36.83 0.54 -11.97
N LEU A 639 37.13 -0.05 -10.82
CA LEU A 639 38.06 0.52 -9.86
C LEU A 639 39.48 0.54 -10.44
N ASN A 640 40.29 1.48 -9.99
CA ASN A 640 41.71 1.56 -10.32
C ASN A 640 42.55 1.50 -9.03
N PRO A 641 43.38 0.46 -8.82
CA PRO A 641 43.49 -0.74 -9.65
C PRO A 641 42.19 -1.59 -9.64
N PRO A 642 41.93 -2.40 -10.67
CA PRO A 642 40.76 -3.28 -10.70
C PRO A 642 40.86 -4.37 -9.62
N LEU A 643 39.71 -4.79 -9.09
CA LEU A 643 39.63 -5.89 -8.15
C LEU A 643 39.83 -7.23 -8.86
N GLN A 644 40.38 -8.19 -8.12
CA GLN A 644 40.50 -9.57 -8.61
C GLN A 644 39.12 -10.16 -8.91
N SER A 645 39.04 -11.03 -9.93
CA SER A 645 37.78 -11.70 -10.30
C SER A 645 37.23 -12.58 -9.18
N THR A 646 38.08 -13.01 -8.25
CA THR A 646 37.74 -13.79 -7.06
C THR A 646 37.36 -12.92 -5.85
N TYR A 647 37.30 -11.58 -5.98
CA TYR A 647 36.90 -10.67 -4.91
C TYR A 647 35.52 -11.08 -4.35
N PHE A 648 35.52 -11.42 -3.06
CA PHE A 648 34.39 -12.10 -2.43
C PHE A 648 33.58 -11.18 -1.53
N GLY A 649 33.24 -9.94 -1.91
CA GLY A 649 32.46 -9.00 -1.09
C GLY A 649 31.39 -8.28 -1.88
N ASN A 650 30.72 -7.28 -1.30
CA ASN A 650 29.81 -6.43 -2.06
C ASN A 650 30.59 -5.32 -2.77
N VAL A 651 30.48 -5.27 -4.09
CA VAL A 651 31.07 -4.22 -4.93
C VAL A 651 30.17 -3.89 -6.12
N ILE A 652 28.86 -4.01 -5.90
CA ILE A 652 27.83 -3.61 -6.84
C ILE A 652 27.41 -2.18 -6.49
N PHE A 653 27.73 -1.25 -7.37
CA PHE A 653 27.31 0.14 -7.25
C PHE A 653 26.00 0.37 -7.99
N GLU A 654 25.23 1.38 -7.60
CA GLU A 654 23.96 1.70 -8.24
C GLU A 654 24.13 2.89 -9.19
N ALA A 655 24.03 2.64 -10.50
CA ALA A 655 23.91 3.72 -11.48
C ALA A 655 22.48 4.25 -11.44
N SER A 656 22.30 5.56 -11.23
CA SER A 656 21.00 6.21 -11.27
C SER A 656 20.83 7.00 -12.57
N VAL A 657 20.01 6.50 -13.49
CA VAL A 657 19.63 7.22 -14.71
C VAL A 657 18.35 8.02 -14.42
N VAL A 658 18.48 9.33 -14.36
CA VAL A 658 17.32 10.24 -14.25
C VAL A 658 16.81 10.51 -15.67
N ALA A 659 15.57 10.10 -15.93
CA ALA A 659 14.88 10.35 -17.20
C ALA A 659 13.39 10.55 -16.95
N LEU A 660 12.73 11.33 -17.81
CA LEU A 660 11.27 11.35 -17.86
C LEU A 660 10.78 9.97 -18.36
N SER A 661 9.64 9.49 -17.87
CA SER A 661 9.09 8.17 -18.24
C SER A 661 8.91 8.02 -19.76
N CYS A 662 8.60 9.11 -20.46
CA CYS A 662 8.48 9.17 -21.92
C CYS A 662 9.82 9.06 -22.67
N ASP A 663 10.94 9.49 -22.08
CA ASP A 663 12.25 9.44 -22.73
C ASP A 663 12.88 8.04 -22.75
N LEU A 664 12.40 7.14 -21.87
CA LEU A 664 12.87 5.76 -21.78
C LEU A 664 12.27 4.87 -22.89
N LEU A 665 11.35 5.40 -23.69
CA LEU A 665 10.58 4.70 -24.72
C LEU A 665 10.50 5.58 -25.98
N SER A 666 11.21 5.24 -27.07
CA SER A 666 11.19 6.05 -28.30
C SER A 666 10.14 5.58 -29.33
N GLU A 667 9.66 6.53 -30.14
CA GLU A 667 8.55 6.50 -31.12
C GLU A 667 8.67 5.56 -32.36
N SER A 668 9.41 4.44 -32.33
CA SER A 668 9.69 3.70 -33.59
C SER A 668 9.69 2.17 -33.54
N PHE A 669 8.88 1.54 -32.69
CA PHE A 669 8.38 0.18 -32.94
C PHE A 669 6.98 -0.02 -32.32
N SER A 670 6.08 -0.59 -33.11
CA SER A 670 4.80 -1.16 -32.68
C SER A 670 5.04 -2.34 -31.73
N ILE A 671 4.81 -2.11 -30.43
CA ILE A 671 4.81 -3.15 -29.41
C ILE A 671 3.50 -3.94 -29.55
N PRO A 672 3.52 -5.30 -29.58
CA PRO A 672 2.30 -6.10 -29.54
C PRO A 672 1.45 -5.73 -28.33
N ARG A 673 0.13 -5.54 -28.52
CA ARG A 673 -0.81 -5.17 -27.46
C ARG A 673 -0.67 -6.11 -26.25
N GLY A 674 -0.28 -5.56 -25.08
CA GLY A 674 -0.24 -6.30 -23.81
C GLY A 674 1.04 -6.20 -22.96
N SER A 675 2.05 -5.38 -23.29
CA SER A 675 3.28 -5.28 -22.48
C SER A 675 3.26 -4.04 -21.57
N ILE A 676 3.18 -4.27 -20.25
CA ILE A 676 3.08 -3.26 -19.18
C ILE A 676 4.37 -2.43 -19.07
N ILE A 677 4.26 -1.11 -19.21
CA ILE A 677 5.32 -0.16 -18.90
C ILE A 677 5.32 0.09 -17.39
N CYS A 678 6.46 -0.11 -16.76
CA CYS A 678 6.60 -0.27 -15.31
C CYS A 678 6.20 0.98 -14.53
N ALA A 679 5.19 0.82 -13.67
CA ALA A 679 4.52 1.80 -12.85
C ALA A 679 5.31 2.13 -11.56
N CYS A 680 6.60 2.41 -11.70
CA CYS A 680 7.51 2.73 -10.59
C CYS A 680 8.33 3.96 -10.97
N PRO A 681 8.31 5.07 -10.20
CA PRO A 681 9.18 6.20 -10.48
C PRO A 681 10.65 5.82 -10.25
N ASN A 682 10.94 4.77 -9.50
CA ASN A 682 12.28 4.21 -9.40
C ASN A 682 12.25 2.73 -9.77
N LEU A 683 12.90 2.36 -10.88
CA LEU A 683 12.99 0.97 -11.34
C LEU A 683 14.39 0.46 -11.01
N SER A 684 14.53 -0.57 -10.18
CA SER A 684 15.80 -1.27 -9.97
C SER A 684 15.82 -2.56 -10.78
N VAL A 685 16.71 -2.65 -11.77
CA VAL A 685 16.81 -3.83 -12.64
C VAL A 685 18.02 -4.64 -12.25
N ASN A 686 17.79 -5.74 -11.53
CA ASN A 686 18.85 -6.67 -11.19
C ASN A 686 19.04 -7.69 -12.31
N SER A 687 20.22 -7.74 -12.93
CA SER A 687 20.51 -8.72 -13.99
C SER A 687 21.31 -9.90 -13.45
N TRP A 688 20.72 -11.08 -13.61
CA TRP A 688 21.34 -12.38 -13.27
C TRP A 688 21.87 -13.09 -14.53
N MET A 689 21.75 -12.46 -15.71
CA MET A 689 22.01 -13.09 -17.02
C MET A 689 23.47 -13.49 -17.26
N ARG A 690 24.42 -12.85 -16.57
CA ARG A 690 25.86 -13.14 -16.70
C ARG A 690 26.38 -14.10 -15.64
N LEU A 691 25.50 -14.56 -14.76
CA LEU A 691 25.84 -15.43 -13.66
C LEU A 691 25.67 -16.89 -14.10
N PRO A 692 26.70 -17.74 -14.00
CA PRO A 692 26.68 -19.10 -14.55
C PRO A 692 25.97 -20.09 -13.61
N PHE A 693 24.72 -19.82 -13.27
CA PHE A 693 23.90 -20.59 -12.33
C PHE A 693 23.78 -22.08 -12.69
N PHE A 694 23.65 -22.39 -13.98
CA PHE A 694 23.52 -23.77 -14.46
C PHE A 694 24.85 -24.57 -14.43
N LYS A 695 25.97 -23.94 -14.05
CA LYS A 695 27.24 -24.65 -13.82
C LYS A 695 27.33 -25.29 -12.43
N ALA A 696 26.37 -25.00 -11.53
CA ALA A 696 26.30 -25.56 -10.19
C ALA A 696 25.79 -27.01 -10.19
N ASP A 697 26.55 -27.89 -10.86
CA ASP A 697 26.30 -29.33 -10.93
C ASP A 697 27.03 -30.04 -9.78
N PHE A 698 26.26 -30.55 -8.82
CA PHE A 698 26.76 -31.27 -7.65
C PHE A 698 27.09 -32.73 -7.93
N GLY A 699 27.06 -33.17 -9.20
CA GLY A 699 27.18 -34.57 -9.61
C GLY A 699 25.84 -35.27 -9.77
N TRP A 700 24.75 -34.50 -9.69
CA TRP A 700 23.38 -34.95 -9.95
C TRP A 700 22.85 -34.42 -11.28
N GLY A 701 23.70 -33.73 -12.05
CA GLY A 701 23.32 -32.96 -13.23
C GLY A 701 23.18 -31.47 -12.92
N ALA A 702 23.14 -30.67 -13.99
CA ALA A 702 22.89 -29.25 -13.89
C ALA A 702 21.50 -28.98 -13.27
N PRO A 703 21.35 -27.90 -12.48
CA PRO A 703 20.06 -27.49 -11.96
C PRO A 703 19.01 -27.37 -13.07
N LEU A 704 17.86 -28.00 -12.91
CA LEU A 704 16.78 -27.87 -13.89
C LEU A 704 16.17 -26.46 -13.88
N LEU A 705 16.16 -25.82 -12.71
CA LEU A 705 15.56 -24.52 -12.46
C LEU A 705 16.29 -23.86 -11.28
N ILE A 706 16.48 -22.54 -11.34
CA ILE A 706 16.97 -21.71 -10.22
C ILE A 706 16.06 -20.49 -10.08
N ARG A 707 15.57 -20.21 -8.87
CA ARG A 707 14.65 -19.09 -8.60
C ARG A 707 14.84 -18.44 -7.24
N PRO A 708 14.51 -17.14 -7.09
CA PRO A 708 14.41 -16.50 -5.78
C PRO A 708 13.25 -17.08 -4.95
N ALA A 709 13.43 -17.23 -3.64
CA ALA A 709 12.45 -17.92 -2.78
C ALA A 709 11.60 -17.00 -1.88
N THR A 710 11.92 -15.71 -1.76
CA THR A 710 11.14 -14.72 -1.00
C THR A 710 10.89 -13.46 -1.82
N MET A 711 9.67 -12.90 -1.72
CA MET A 711 9.31 -11.63 -2.35
C MET A 711 9.73 -10.43 -1.51
N LYS A 712 10.65 -9.61 -2.04
CA LYS A 712 10.41 -8.16 -2.14
C LYS A 712 10.17 -7.90 -3.63
N THR A 713 8.90 -7.76 -4.03
CA THR A 713 8.42 -7.42 -5.38
C THR A 713 9.48 -7.45 -6.49
N TYR A 714 9.72 -8.62 -7.07
CA TYR A 714 10.49 -8.77 -8.31
C TYR A 714 9.50 -8.95 -9.46
N LEU A 715 9.48 -8.02 -10.40
CA LEU A 715 8.82 -8.18 -11.68
C LEU A 715 9.86 -8.76 -12.66
N GLU A 716 9.66 -10.00 -13.11
CA GLU A 716 10.40 -10.51 -14.25
C GLU A 716 9.75 -9.97 -15.53
N THR A 717 10.34 -8.89 -16.07
CA THR A 717 9.90 -8.29 -17.33
C THR A 717 11.06 -8.33 -18.33
N HIS A 718 10.82 -8.90 -19.50
CA HIS A 718 11.77 -8.86 -20.62
C HIS A 718 11.74 -7.46 -21.24
N PHE A 719 12.76 -6.63 -20.97
CA PHE A 719 12.84 -5.28 -21.51
C PHE A 719 13.62 -5.23 -22.82
N PHE A 720 12.99 -4.71 -23.88
CA PHE A 720 13.68 -4.23 -25.07
C PHE A 720 14.06 -2.76 -24.86
N PHE A 721 15.34 -2.49 -24.58
CA PHE A 721 15.80 -1.11 -24.44
C PHE A 721 16.07 -0.48 -25.81
N PHE A 722 15.42 0.65 -26.09
CA PHE A 722 15.62 1.42 -27.33
C PHE A 722 16.96 2.14 -27.35
N ARG A 723 17.51 2.41 -28.54
CA ARG A 723 18.84 3.02 -28.74
C ARG A 723 19.08 4.28 -27.89
N CYS A 724 18.14 5.21 -27.80
CA CYS A 724 18.28 6.43 -26.98
C CYS A 724 18.34 6.13 -25.47
N THR A 725 17.52 5.19 -24.99
CA THR A 725 17.54 4.71 -23.60
C THR A 725 18.82 3.96 -23.29
N VAL A 726 19.27 3.09 -24.21
CA VAL A 726 20.56 2.39 -24.13
C VAL A 726 21.72 3.37 -24.12
N GLU A 727 21.68 4.43 -24.94
CA GLU A 727 22.72 5.45 -24.98
C GLU A 727 22.77 6.30 -23.70
N ARG A 728 21.61 6.60 -23.08
CA ARG A 728 21.54 7.26 -21.76
C ARG A 728 22.03 6.35 -20.63
N ILE A 729 21.57 5.11 -20.60
CA ILE A 729 22.06 4.06 -19.69
C ILE A 729 23.57 3.90 -19.84
N HIS A 730 24.06 3.79 -21.08
CA HIS A 730 25.47 3.65 -21.40
C HIS A 730 26.26 4.88 -20.96
N ARG A 731 25.72 6.09 -21.15
CA ARG A 731 26.34 7.35 -20.72
C ARG A 731 26.49 7.42 -19.21
N GLU A 732 25.45 7.11 -18.44
CA GLU A 732 25.53 7.10 -16.97
C GLU A 732 26.45 5.99 -16.46
N ILE A 733 26.38 4.78 -17.02
CA ILE A 733 27.31 3.68 -16.70
C ILE A 733 28.76 4.05 -17.08
N LYS A 734 28.98 4.86 -18.13
CA LYS A 734 30.31 5.33 -18.54
C LYS A 734 30.85 6.43 -17.62
N LYS A 735 29.98 7.24 -17.01
CA LYS A 735 30.37 8.22 -15.98
C LYS A 735 30.86 7.55 -14.67
N MET A 736 30.45 6.31 -14.42
CA MET A 736 30.95 5.49 -13.29
C MET A 736 32.34 4.93 -13.58
N ASP A 737 33.29 5.84 -13.78
CA ASP A 737 34.72 5.55 -13.84
C ASP A 737 35.31 5.39 -12.43
N ALA A 738 36.61 5.10 -12.35
CA ALA A 738 37.28 4.87 -11.07
C ALA A 738 37.11 6.03 -10.08
N GLU A 739 37.08 7.28 -10.58
CA GLU A 739 37.00 8.48 -9.73
C GLU A 739 35.57 8.70 -9.21
N TYR A 740 34.56 8.45 -10.04
CA TYR A 740 33.16 8.47 -9.61
C TYR A 740 32.89 7.43 -8.51
N LEU A 741 33.37 6.19 -8.69
CA LEU A 741 33.20 5.13 -7.70
C LEU A 741 33.91 5.48 -6.37
N ARG A 742 35.10 6.09 -6.44
CA ARG A 742 35.82 6.57 -5.25
C ARG A 742 35.06 7.71 -4.55
N SER A 743 34.49 8.64 -5.29
CA SER A 743 33.67 9.72 -4.72
C SER A 743 32.40 9.18 -4.04
N ALA A 744 31.79 8.11 -4.55
CA ALA A 744 30.62 7.49 -3.91
C ALA A 744 30.99 6.78 -2.60
N LEU A 745 32.16 6.14 -2.55
CA LEU A 745 32.69 5.57 -1.31
C LEU A 745 32.98 6.66 -0.27
N ASP A 746 33.57 7.78 -0.69
CA ASP A 746 33.83 8.95 0.17
C ASP A 746 32.54 9.53 0.76
N TYR A 747 31.48 9.68 -0.05
CA TYR A 747 30.17 10.13 0.43
C TYR A 747 29.56 9.20 1.49
N LEU A 748 29.70 7.88 1.32
CA LEU A 748 29.21 6.92 2.31
C LEU A 748 29.97 7.00 3.63
N GLU A 749 31.25 7.39 3.61
CA GLU A 749 32.01 7.67 4.85
C GLU A 749 31.56 9.00 5.52
N GLU A 750 31.13 10.00 4.74
CA GLU A 750 30.63 11.29 5.26
C GLU A 750 29.27 11.17 5.98
N VAL A 751 28.38 10.27 5.53
CA VAL A 751 26.98 10.17 6.01
C VAL A 751 26.83 9.43 7.35
N GLY A 752 27.81 8.63 7.76
CA GLY A 752 27.82 7.97 9.08
C GLY A 752 26.85 6.79 9.23
N ASP A 753 25.56 7.05 9.55
CA ASP A 753 24.55 6.00 9.80
C ASP A 753 23.49 5.89 8.69
N VAL A 754 23.59 4.80 7.93
CA VAL A 754 22.80 4.50 6.72
C VAL A 754 21.31 4.23 7.02
N ASN A 755 20.92 4.00 8.28
CA ASN A 755 19.53 3.71 8.66
C ASN A 755 18.62 4.96 8.70
N ASN A 756 19.17 6.17 8.51
CA ASN A 756 18.44 7.42 8.70
C ASN A 756 17.55 7.90 7.52
N ILE A 757 17.33 7.07 6.49
CA ILE A 757 16.61 7.42 5.25
C ILE A 757 15.07 7.12 5.36
N PRO A 758 14.12 8.09 5.20
CA PRO A 758 12.70 7.94 5.62
C PRO A 758 11.71 7.23 4.64
N ARG A 759 10.59 6.65 5.16
CA ARG A 759 9.37 6.14 4.46
C ARG A 759 8.07 6.33 5.32
N GLY A 760 6.98 6.99 4.85
CA GLY A 760 5.71 7.23 5.63
C GLY A 760 4.70 8.27 5.06
N SER A 761 3.58 8.57 5.77
CA SER A 761 2.31 9.26 5.35
C SER A 761 2.35 10.78 5.06
N ILE A 762 2.49 11.17 3.79
CA ILE A 762 2.90 12.55 3.44
C ILE A 762 1.80 13.44 2.80
N THR A 763 0.65 12.91 2.34
CA THR A 763 -0.15 13.72 1.37
C THR A 763 -1.19 14.70 1.90
N CYS A 764 -1.82 14.43 3.05
CA CYS A 764 -2.72 15.39 3.70
C CYS A 764 -2.11 16.00 4.96
N ALA A 765 -0.94 15.51 5.38
CA ALA A 765 -0.25 16.04 6.52
C ALA A 765 0.22 17.48 6.27
N CYS A 766 0.43 18.26 7.34
CA CYS A 766 1.04 19.58 7.30
C CYS A 766 2.21 19.62 6.30
N PRO A 767 2.16 20.50 5.26
CA PRO A 767 1.36 21.72 5.14
C PRO A 767 0.00 21.57 4.42
N ASN A 768 -0.43 20.37 4.07
CA ASN A 768 -1.58 20.11 3.20
C ASN A 768 -2.90 19.87 3.97
N LEU A 769 -4.03 19.86 3.27
CA LEU A 769 -5.35 19.64 3.87
C LEU A 769 -6.29 18.90 2.91
N ASN A 770 -7.15 18.03 3.44
CA ASN A 770 -8.20 17.33 2.70
C ASN A 770 -9.56 17.55 3.38
N ILE A 771 -10.50 18.17 2.67
CA ILE A 771 -11.85 18.49 3.19
C ILE A 771 -12.92 17.81 2.35
N VAL A 772 -13.75 17.00 3.01
CA VAL A 772 -14.85 16.25 2.40
C VAL A 772 -16.19 16.78 2.90
N SER A 773 -17.16 16.93 1.99
CA SER A 773 -18.51 17.40 2.32
C SER A 773 -19.49 16.24 2.41
N TRP A 774 -20.26 16.18 3.48
CA TRP A 774 -21.40 15.30 3.70
C TRP A 774 -22.72 16.09 3.78
N MET A 775 -22.68 17.40 3.50
CA MET A 775 -23.77 18.34 3.77
C MET A 775 -25.10 17.99 3.09
N ARG A 776 -25.07 17.36 1.91
CA ARG A 776 -26.28 17.03 1.13
C ARG A 776 -26.67 15.56 1.20
N LEU A 777 -26.17 14.86 2.20
CA LEU A 777 -26.37 13.44 2.30
C LEU A 777 -27.60 13.00 3.04
N PRO A 778 -28.28 11.95 2.54
CA PRO A 778 -29.30 11.26 3.32
C PRO A 778 -28.67 10.37 4.41
N ILE A 779 -27.66 10.83 5.16
CA ILE A 779 -27.05 10.06 6.28
C ILE A 779 -28.09 9.76 7.37
N TYR A 780 -29.09 10.62 7.54
CA TYR A 780 -30.19 10.45 8.49
C TYR A 780 -31.42 9.72 7.92
N LYS A 781 -31.37 9.24 6.66
CA LYS A 781 -32.48 8.44 6.08
C LYS A 781 -32.38 6.94 6.36
N ALA A 782 -31.32 6.50 7.04
CA ALA A 782 -31.10 5.11 7.43
C ALA A 782 -32.03 4.72 8.60
N ASP A 783 -33.33 4.90 8.44
CA ASP A 783 -34.36 4.56 9.43
C ASP A 783 -34.84 3.13 9.18
N PHE A 784 -34.50 2.19 10.05
CA PHE A 784 -34.88 0.78 9.85
C PHE A 784 -36.32 0.45 10.26
N GLY A 785 -37.12 1.44 10.65
CA GLY A 785 -38.47 1.28 11.19
C GLY A 785 -38.58 1.68 12.66
N TRP A 786 -37.44 1.91 13.31
CA TRP A 786 -37.36 2.31 14.71
C TRP A 786 -36.96 3.77 14.92
N GLY A 787 -36.83 4.54 13.83
CA GLY A 787 -36.45 5.95 13.84
C GLY A 787 -35.12 6.21 13.14
N ALA A 788 -34.92 7.47 12.76
CA ALA A 788 -33.68 7.95 12.17
C ALA A 788 -32.49 7.81 13.15
N PRO A 789 -31.26 7.64 12.64
CA PRO A 789 -30.08 7.63 13.50
C PRO A 789 -29.95 8.99 14.20
N LEU A 790 -29.58 8.96 15.49
CA LEU A 790 -29.21 10.14 16.26
C LEU A 790 -27.98 10.83 15.66
N LEU A 791 -27.00 10.04 15.25
CA LEU A 791 -25.77 10.50 14.62
C LEU A 791 -25.20 9.43 13.69
N MET A 792 -24.50 9.88 12.66
CA MET A 792 -23.66 9.06 11.81
C MET A 792 -22.26 9.69 11.76
N ARG A 793 -21.21 8.89 11.98
CA ARG A 793 -19.83 9.37 12.10
C ARG A 793 -18.83 8.47 11.39
N PRO A 794 -17.70 9.03 10.91
CA PRO A 794 -16.55 8.21 10.57
C PRO A 794 -15.93 7.60 11.83
N ALA A 795 -15.34 6.41 11.75
CA ALA A 795 -14.73 5.76 12.91
C ALA A 795 -13.19 5.94 13.04
N THR A 796 -12.54 6.58 12.06
CA THR A 796 -11.07 6.79 12.03
C THR A 796 -10.76 8.14 11.40
N MET A 797 -9.73 8.89 11.82
CA MET A 797 -9.29 10.14 11.18
C MET A 797 -7.77 10.32 11.30
N PHE A 798 -7.16 11.17 10.46
CA PHE A 798 -5.71 11.43 10.41
C PHE A 798 -5.44 12.93 10.24
N GLU A 799 -4.24 13.40 10.60
CA GLU A 799 -3.85 14.82 10.50
C GLU A 799 -4.13 15.43 9.11
N GLY A 800 -4.68 16.63 9.13
CA GLY A 800 -5.02 17.40 7.94
C GLY A 800 -6.29 16.91 7.22
N LYS A 801 -7.19 16.21 7.92
CA LYS A 801 -8.43 15.67 7.36
C LYS A 801 -9.67 16.21 8.06
N GLY A 802 -10.68 16.65 7.29
CA GLY A 802 -11.94 17.17 7.82
C GLY A 802 -13.20 16.77 7.05
N TYR A 803 -14.32 16.65 7.78
CA TYR A 803 -15.67 16.32 7.28
C TYR A 803 -16.68 17.39 7.69
N ILE A 804 -17.40 17.95 6.73
CA ILE A 804 -18.52 18.86 7.00
C ILE A 804 -19.82 18.09 6.82
N HIS A 805 -20.64 17.92 7.85
CA HIS A 805 -21.89 17.16 7.77
C HIS A 805 -23.05 17.93 8.43
N PRO A 806 -24.32 17.64 8.05
CA PRO A 806 -25.46 18.29 8.69
C PRO A 806 -25.52 17.96 10.18
N ASP A 807 -26.00 18.91 10.98
CA ASP A 807 -26.28 18.69 12.39
C ASP A 807 -27.58 17.86 12.55
N PRO A 808 -27.64 16.93 13.52
CA PRO A 808 -28.86 16.15 13.76
C PRO A 808 -30.10 16.99 14.04
N ALA A 809 -29.95 18.21 14.56
CA ALA A 809 -31.05 19.11 14.85
C ALA A 809 -31.81 19.58 13.59
N ASN A 810 -31.20 19.47 12.40
CA ASN A 810 -31.77 19.90 11.12
C ASN A 810 -32.25 21.38 11.12
N ASP A 811 -31.61 22.22 11.93
CA ASP A 811 -31.86 23.67 12.10
C ASP A 811 -31.10 24.53 11.07
N GLY A 812 -30.48 23.89 10.07
CA GLY A 812 -29.61 24.54 9.08
C GLY A 812 -28.15 24.71 9.53
N SER A 813 -27.79 24.27 10.74
CA SER A 813 -26.41 24.20 11.20
C SER A 813 -25.64 23.00 10.61
N PHE A 814 -24.31 23.13 10.58
CA PHE A 814 -23.41 22.05 10.18
C PHE A 814 -22.41 21.77 11.29
N SER A 815 -21.79 20.61 11.24
CA SER A 815 -20.68 20.22 12.11
C SER A 815 -19.45 19.89 11.27
N LEU A 816 -18.27 20.31 11.76
CA LEU A 816 -16.96 19.99 11.20
C LEU A 816 -16.24 19.01 12.12
N ALA A 817 -16.07 17.77 11.66
CA ALA A 817 -15.19 16.81 12.31
C ALA A 817 -13.80 16.89 11.66
N ILE A 818 -12.75 17.28 12.41
CA ILE A 818 -11.41 17.54 11.85
C ILE A 818 -10.29 17.04 12.78
N CYS A 819 -9.21 16.52 12.18
CA CYS A 819 -7.99 16.10 12.87
C CYS A 819 -6.81 16.98 12.48
N LEU A 820 -6.12 17.53 13.47
CA LEU A 820 -4.90 18.35 13.31
C LEU A 820 -3.87 17.93 14.37
N GLU A 821 -2.61 18.38 14.24
CA GLU A 821 -1.67 18.30 15.36
C GLU A 821 -2.24 19.04 16.58
N ALA A 822 -2.02 18.50 17.78
CA ALA A 822 -2.61 19.01 19.02
C ALA A 822 -2.30 20.49 19.25
N ASP A 823 -1.06 20.91 18.99
CA ASP A 823 -0.60 22.30 19.13
C ASP A 823 -1.35 23.26 18.19
N HIS A 824 -1.86 22.78 17.06
CA HIS A 824 -2.63 23.60 16.11
C HIS A 824 -4.12 23.65 16.48
N MET A 825 -4.65 22.65 17.18
CA MET A 825 -6.09 22.49 17.37
C MET A 825 -6.71 23.60 18.21
N GLU A 826 -6.05 24.04 19.28
CA GLU A 826 -6.57 25.10 20.15
C GLU A 826 -6.67 26.44 19.41
N SER A 827 -5.59 26.82 18.71
CA SER A 827 -5.56 28.01 17.85
C SER A 827 -6.62 27.92 16.75
N PHE A 828 -6.73 26.76 16.10
CA PHE A 828 -7.75 26.53 15.07
C PHE A 828 -9.16 26.70 15.60
N ARG A 829 -9.50 26.14 16.78
CA ARG A 829 -10.85 26.28 17.37
C ARG A 829 -11.22 27.74 17.58
N LYS A 830 -10.29 28.54 18.10
CA LYS A 830 -10.49 29.98 18.26
C LYS A 830 -10.71 30.66 16.91
N LEU A 831 -9.79 30.46 15.96
CA LEU A 831 -9.86 31.04 14.60
C LEU A 831 -11.06 30.55 13.78
N PHE A 832 -11.64 29.41 14.12
CA PHE A 832 -12.83 28.88 13.46
C PHE A 832 -14.09 29.66 13.87
N TYR A 833 -14.16 30.19 15.09
CA TYR A 833 -15.30 30.98 15.59
C TYR A 833 -15.05 32.49 15.58
N ASP A 834 -13.78 32.92 15.64
CA ASP A 834 -13.37 34.33 15.64
C ASP A 834 -13.23 34.85 14.20
N PHE A 835 -14.36 35.12 13.55
CA PHE A 835 -14.39 35.78 12.25
C PHE A 835 -15.12 37.11 12.28
#